data_AF-A0A964EQP1-F1
#
_entry.id   AF-A0A964EQP1-F1
#
_cell.length_a   1.000
_cell.length_b   1.000
_cell.length_c   1.000
_cell.angle_alpha   90.00
_cell.angle_beta   90.00
_cell.angle_gamma   90.00
#
_symmetry.space_group_name_H-M   'P 1'
#
loop_
_entity.id
_entity.type
_entity.pdbx_description
1 polymer ?
#
loop_
_entity_poly.entity_id
_entity_poly.type
_entity_poly.pdbx_seq_one_letter_code
_entity_poly.pdbx_strand_id
1 'polypeptide(L)'
;MIDPRRHLLGAACFLLGAVLVLSYDFEDRGRHLDTPSAMAKTDRAGVYDLSKARMLMRVVGHIRSHYVDPDRVDPRQMATAALQAVQTKVPEVRVVVDRDGRGRPKRLEVSVAEATREFALDRVGDLYELNWKLMDVFDFLERNLPVTADLEDIEYTATNGLLSTLDPHSVLITPQAYREMQLGTQGRFGGLGIVVSVREGLLTVMSVMDGTPAARAGLLSGDQIARIGEESTINMALGEAVNRLRGEPGTSIAVWIKRKGWTEAKPYTLTREEIRLRSVVHDDLGQGIGYVKIRNFQGNTADDLEEALTKLMAGGRKLNGLVLDLRDNPGGLLDQAIRVSDRFISDGTLVTTVRERGKEREERHATRAGTLDDVPMVVLVNRGSASASEIVAGALKHDERALIIGTTSFGKGSVQVVYQLDDAALKLTIAQYLTPGDISIQSVGIVPDVEIDALSVDAGHLNLHADEQDLRGEAGLDSHLESKKITDVKPSVRLELLQTEAEAEARGGEEDDAPSHDTLTMLARDLLVAAPAVGRRQALVQAKGFLDARQAAEDQRVVTALGALGVDWQRATGKGTPKLRAELTLVPPEGRPAGARIRAGDTVTIRATVRNEGRTPASRIHGVLHSGIGPIAGRELVFGRIEPGAQATWSTEIALPRSLAAQGDAVRLELFSDDRSLGEDADDQARLMVEMDSQPEPRFSYSARVVDAQGSGDGLVQRGERFDLVVDVTNVGEGDADDVLLTVKNESGEAVFIERGRERVGKLAAGASARTRFRLSVKPTLKSQDVQLLLRIVDQGLREWTEDSLSLPVFPQEFPPGVKSRWLGEVAAGPVAAHAGAHRETDVVAQVSAGAVLPVVTVAGDWAGVALEANDGDEATGWVPLSSLTRREGVAARYAGVQVVPRHEPPALGIPNAHRTLVTSDASLDLAGTARFAGEGPGRRYVYVYRGNDKVFFKAGGGAEGPRDAMDFATSIPLEPGRNELVVVAREGDEDVTRHSFAVFRTGKAK
;
A
#
# COMPACT_ATOMS: atom_id res chain seq x y z
N MET A 1 0.08 19.21 -10.95
CA MET A 1 1.09 18.15 -10.69
C MET A 1 1.02 17.89 -9.20
N ILE A 2 0.55 16.73 -8.78
CA ILE A 2 0.35 16.42 -7.35
C ILE A 2 1.64 15.78 -6.85
N ASP A 3 2.22 16.36 -5.79
CA ASP A 3 3.46 15.89 -5.16
C ASP A 3 3.28 14.46 -4.59
N PRO A 4 4.01 13.45 -5.10
CA PRO A 4 3.90 12.07 -4.64
C PRO A 4 4.40 11.85 -3.20
N ARG A 5 5.00 12.85 -2.53
CA ARG A 5 5.51 12.75 -1.15
C ARG A 5 4.44 12.89 -0.07
N ARG A 6 3.32 13.57 -0.34
CA ARG A 6 2.23 13.76 0.65
C ARG A 6 1.54 12.44 1.04
N HIS A 7 1.56 11.43 0.17
CA HIS A 7 0.97 10.12 0.44
C HIS A 7 1.96 9.08 1.01
N LEU A 8 3.25 9.42 1.11
CA LEU A 8 4.28 8.54 1.68
C LEU A 8 4.32 8.56 3.21
N LEU A 9 3.81 9.62 3.87
CA LEU A 9 3.81 9.73 5.33
C LEU A 9 2.84 8.75 6.04
N GLY A 10 1.71 8.42 5.41
CA GLY A 10 0.80 7.38 5.91
C GLY A 10 1.39 5.96 5.79
N ALA A 11 2.18 5.71 4.73
CA ALA A 11 2.83 4.42 4.50
C ALA A 11 4.08 4.23 5.39
N ALA A 12 4.85 5.28 5.65
CA ALA A 12 6.09 5.20 6.42
C ALA A 12 5.88 4.87 7.92
N CYS A 13 4.75 5.26 8.52
CA CYS A 13 4.46 4.99 9.93
C CYS A 13 4.18 3.49 10.22
N PHE A 14 3.85 2.69 9.22
CA PHE A 14 3.60 1.25 9.35
C PHE A 14 4.76 0.36 8.88
N LEU A 15 5.72 0.88 8.09
CA LEU A 15 6.63 0.06 7.30
C LEU A 15 7.90 -0.46 7.98
N LEU A 16 8.16 -0.17 9.27
CA LEU A 16 9.32 -0.72 10.00
C LEU A 16 9.00 -1.50 11.27
N GLY A 17 7.71 -1.77 11.51
CA GLY A 17 7.22 -2.67 12.55
C GLY A 17 6.88 -4.08 12.06
N ALA A 18 7.76 -4.68 11.25
CA ALA A 18 7.59 -5.97 10.58
C ALA A 18 6.48 -6.01 9.52
N VAL A 19 6.81 -6.62 8.38
CA VAL A 19 5.89 -6.96 7.29
C VAL A 19 4.54 -7.44 7.84
N LEU A 20 3.52 -6.62 7.59
CA LEU A 20 2.09 -6.89 7.66
C LEU A 20 1.52 -6.01 6.54
N VAL A 21 1.14 -6.52 5.37
CA VAL A 21 -0.05 -7.37 5.15
C VAL A 21 -1.21 -6.95 6.05
N LEU A 22 -1.44 -5.64 6.11
CA LEU A 22 -2.78 -5.06 6.18
C LEU A 22 -2.81 -4.02 5.07
N SER A 23 -3.39 -4.42 3.95
CA SER A 23 -3.91 -3.55 2.92
C SER A 23 -4.93 -2.63 3.61
N TYR A 24 -4.51 -1.44 4.01
CA TYR A 24 -5.46 -0.36 4.24
C TYR A 24 -5.58 0.43 2.94
N ASP A 25 -6.82 0.52 2.50
CA ASP A 25 -7.29 1.10 1.26
C ASP A 25 -6.68 2.48 0.97
N PHE A 26 -5.67 2.51 0.11
CA PHE A 26 -5.78 3.41 -1.02
C PHE A 26 -6.72 2.74 -2.00
N GLU A 27 -7.55 3.50 -2.72
CA GLU A 27 -8.37 3.01 -3.84
C GLU A 27 -7.47 2.30 -4.87
N ASP A 28 -7.15 1.04 -4.59
CA ASP A 28 -6.23 0.23 -5.35
C ASP A 28 -7.07 -0.56 -6.33
N ARG A 29 -7.29 0.08 -7.47
CA ARG A 29 -7.79 -0.60 -8.66
C ARG A 29 -6.78 -1.63 -9.21
N GLY A 30 -5.54 -1.58 -8.72
CA GLY A 30 -4.56 -2.62 -8.99
C GLY A 30 -5.01 -3.97 -8.48
N ARG A 31 -4.80 -5.02 -9.28
CA ARG A 31 -5.09 -6.40 -8.87
C ARG A 31 -4.17 -6.83 -7.72
N HIS A 32 -4.44 -6.55 -6.46
CA HIS A 32 -3.75 -7.32 -5.41
C HIS A 32 -4.10 -8.82 -5.56
N LEU A 33 -3.25 -9.54 -6.28
CA LEU A 33 -2.88 -10.88 -5.94
C LEU A 33 -1.87 -10.65 -4.82
N ASP A 34 -2.24 -11.02 -3.61
CA ASP A 34 -1.23 -11.53 -2.70
C ASP A 34 -0.40 -12.48 -3.55
N THR A 35 0.89 -12.16 -3.74
CA THR A 35 1.80 -13.14 -4.33
C THR A 35 1.63 -14.36 -3.44
N PRO A 36 1.09 -15.50 -3.94
CA PRO A 36 1.49 -16.73 -3.30
C PRO A 36 3.01 -16.66 -3.40
N SER A 37 3.69 -16.67 -2.25
CA SER A 37 5.09 -17.09 -2.23
C SER A 37 5.18 -18.25 -3.22
N ALA A 38 6.06 -18.14 -4.23
CA ALA A 38 6.24 -19.08 -5.37
C ALA A 38 6.65 -20.49 -4.90
N MET A 39 5.81 -21.04 -4.06
CA MET A 39 5.81 -22.28 -3.33
C MET A 39 4.34 -22.62 -3.14
N ALA A 40 3.56 -22.62 -4.22
CA ALA A 40 2.50 -23.61 -4.30
C ALA A 40 3.22 -24.95 -4.07
N LYS A 41 3.13 -25.49 -2.84
CA LYS A 41 3.62 -26.82 -2.52
C LYS A 41 2.71 -27.78 -3.27
N THR A 42 2.98 -27.98 -4.56
CA THR A 42 2.38 -28.99 -5.42
C THR A 42 2.88 -30.36 -4.99
N ASP A 43 2.44 -30.79 -3.82
CA ASP A 43 2.08 -32.17 -3.52
C ASP A 43 1.58 -32.24 -2.07
N ARG A 44 0.40 -32.86 -1.87
CA ARG A 44 -0.14 -33.20 -0.53
C ARG A 44 0.74 -34.22 0.22
N ALA A 45 1.92 -34.55 -0.29
CA ALA A 45 2.90 -35.44 0.33
C ALA A 45 3.70 -34.73 1.45
N GLY A 46 2.97 -34.22 2.45
CA GLY A 46 3.48 -33.91 3.79
C GLY A 46 3.71 -32.42 4.11
N VAL A 47 2.98 -31.89 5.11
CA VAL A 47 3.50 -31.39 6.40
C VAL A 47 2.47 -30.54 7.16
N TYR A 48 1.57 -29.80 6.48
CA TYR A 48 0.60 -28.90 7.13
C TYR A 48 -0.82 -29.49 7.21
N ASP A 49 -1.44 -29.43 8.39
CA ASP A 49 -2.75 -30.00 8.70
C ASP A 49 -3.59 -28.89 9.35
N LEU A 50 -4.48 -28.29 8.55
CA LEU A 50 -5.27 -27.11 8.94
C LEU A 50 -6.29 -27.49 10.01
N SER A 51 -6.83 -28.72 9.96
CA SER A 51 -7.75 -29.24 10.98
C SER A 51 -7.16 -29.25 12.40
N LYS A 52 -5.82 -29.29 12.54
CA LYS A 52 -5.13 -29.19 13.84
C LYS A 52 -5.00 -27.78 14.37
N ALA A 53 -5.11 -26.75 13.53
CA ALA A 53 -5.06 -25.33 13.92
C ALA A 53 -3.93 -25.00 14.91
N ARG A 54 -2.69 -25.43 14.61
CA ARG A 54 -1.57 -25.41 15.57
C ARG A 54 -1.19 -24.01 16.02
N MET A 55 -1.12 -23.06 15.07
CA MET A 55 -0.79 -21.68 15.36
C MET A 55 -1.95 -20.99 16.08
N LEU A 56 -3.18 -21.21 15.60
CA LEU A 56 -4.39 -20.68 16.23
C LEU A 56 -4.47 -21.09 17.72
N MET A 57 -4.26 -22.37 18.03
CA MET A 57 -4.32 -22.88 19.40
C MET A 57 -3.30 -22.19 20.33
N ARG A 58 -2.07 -21.95 19.84
CA ARG A 58 -1.03 -21.25 20.61
C ARG A 58 -1.39 -19.78 20.81
N VAL A 59 -1.85 -19.11 19.76
CA VAL A 59 -2.27 -17.71 19.79
C VAL A 59 -3.40 -17.52 20.80
N VAL A 60 -4.44 -18.36 20.73
CA VAL A 60 -5.56 -18.35 21.68
C VAL A 60 -5.08 -18.55 23.12
N GLY A 61 -4.11 -19.44 23.34
CA GLY A 61 -3.48 -19.63 24.65
C GLY A 61 -2.79 -18.38 25.19
N HIS A 62 -2.08 -17.64 24.33
CA HIS A 62 -1.43 -16.38 24.69
C HIS A 62 -2.44 -15.25 24.94
N ILE A 63 -3.49 -15.13 24.11
CA ILE A 63 -4.57 -14.14 24.31
C ILE A 63 -5.18 -14.33 25.70
N ARG A 64 -5.59 -15.56 26.03
CA ARG A 64 -6.21 -15.88 27.32
C ARG A 64 -5.36 -15.47 28.51
N SER A 65 -4.05 -15.60 28.39
CA SER A 65 -3.12 -15.51 29.52
C SER A 65 -2.48 -14.13 29.65
N HIS A 66 -2.41 -13.34 28.56
CA HIS A 66 -1.59 -12.13 28.53
C HIS A 66 -2.26 -10.91 27.90
N TYR A 67 -3.38 -11.06 27.18
CA TYR A 67 -3.97 -9.92 26.48
C TYR A 67 -4.44 -8.82 27.45
N VAL A 68 -4.14 -7.58 27.12
CA VAL A 68 -4.28 -6.42 28.03
C VAL A 68 -5.72 -6.18 28.48
N ASP A 69 -6.70 -6.42 27.61
CA ASP A 69 -8.12 -6.13 27.87
C ASP A 69 -9.01 -7.36 27.61
N PRO A 70 -9.27 -8.20 28.64
CA PRO A 70 -10.11 -9.37 28.49
C PRO A 70 -11.58 -9.07 28.13
N ASP A 71 -12.09 -7.84 28.29
CA ASP A 71 -13.49 -7.51 27.95
C ASP A 71 -13.71 -7.42 26.43
N ARG A 72 -12.64 -7.21 25.66
CA ARG A 72 -12.66 -7.21 24.19
C ARG A 72 -12.64 -8.60 23.57
N VAL A 73 -12.37 -9.63 24.36
CA VAL A 73 -12.37 -11.01 23.89
C VAL A 73 -13.82 -11.47 23.73
N ASP A 74 -14.35 -11.38 22.51
CA ASP A 74 -15.65 -11.93 22.12
C ASP A 74 -15.44 -13.13 21.18
N PRO A 75 -15.49 -14.37 21.71
CA PRO A 75 -15.28 -15.58 20.93
C PRO A 75 -16.13 -15.70 19.65
N ARG A 76 -17.37 -15.19 19.66
CA ARG A 76 -18.27 -15.33 18.50
C ARG A 76 -17.89 -14.35 17.39
N GLN A 77 -17.55 -13.12 17.78
CA GLN A 77 -17.05 -12.11 16.84
C GLN A 77 -15.68 -12.51 16.28
N MET A 78 -14.79 -13.03 17.13
CA MET A 78 -13.49 -13.58 16.75
C MET A 78 -13.61 -14.70 15.72
N ALA A 79 -14.52 -15.66 15.92
CA ALA A 79 -14.78 -16.72 14.92
C ALA A 79 -15.27 -16.15 13.59
N THR A 80 -16.12 -15.14 13.65
CA THR A 80 -16.72 -14.50 12.48
C THR A 80 -15.65 -13.76 11.67
N ALA A 81 -14.84 -12.92 12.32
CA ALA A 81 -13.78 -12.16 11.70
C ALA A 81 -12.69 -13.05 11.11
N ALA A 82 -12.35 -14.16 11.78
CA ALA A 82 -11.45 -15.18 11.25
C ALA A 82 -11.90 -15.71 9.89
N LEU A 83 -13.17 -16.12 9.79
CA LEU A 83 -13.69 -16.70 8.55
C LEU A 83 -13.98 -15.64 7.48
N GLN A 84 -14.41 -14.44 7.86
CA GLN A 84 -14.52 -13.31 6.93
C GLN A 84 -13.16 -12.98 6.30
N ALA A 85 -12.06 -13.02 7.06
CA ALA A 85 -10.71 -12.86 6.51
C ALA A 85 -10.35 -14.00 5.54
N VAL A 86 -10.72 -15.26 5.86
CA VAL A 86 -10.52 -16.37 4.92
C VAL A 86 -11.33 -16.17 3.63
N GLN A 87 -12.54 -15.62 3.69
CA GLN A 87 -13.40 -15.44 2.52
C GLN A 87 -12.86 -14.41 1.51
N THR A 88 -12.10 -13.40 1.98
CA THR A 88 -11.47 -12.39 1.12
C THR A 88 -10.26 -12.96 0.42
N LYS A 89 -9.55 -13.87 1.10
CA LYS A 89 -8.36 -14.55 0.60
C LYS A 89 -8.66 -15.73 -0.32
N VAL A 90 -9.64 -16.56 0.03
CA VAL A 90 -9.99 -17.80 -0.67
C VAL A 90 -11.27 -17.58 -1.48
N PRO A 91 -11.21 -17.49 -2.82
CA PRO A 91 -12.35 -17.18 -3.67
C PRO A 91 -13.54 -18.11 -3.48
N GLU A 92 -13.28 -19.41 -3.29
CA GLU A 92 -14.30 -20.44 -3.13
C GLU A 92 -15.06 -20.36 -1.82
N VAL A 93 -14.51 -19.67 -0.82
CA VAL A 93 -15.09 -19.59 0.52
C VAL A 93 -16.07 -18.43 0.58
N ARG A 94 -17.32 -18.70 0.97
CA ARG A 94 -18.31 -17.68 1.32
C ARG A 94 -18.76 -17.89 2.76
N VAL A 95 -18.89 -16.79 3.49
CA VAL A 95 -19.31 -16.81 4.90
C VAL A 95 -20.53 -15.91 5.06
N VAL A 96 -21.65 -16.50 5.49
CA VAL A 96 -22.85 -15.76 5.88
C VAL A 96 -23.01 -15.84 7.38
N VAL A 97 -23.17 -14.67 7.99
CA VAL A 97 -23.30 -14.53 9.44
C VAL A 97 -24.76 -14.26 9.76
N ASP A 98 -25.43 -15.23 10.39
CA ASP A 98 -26.73 -14.98 11.00
C ASP A 98 -26.55 -14.39 12.40
N ARG A 99 -27.23 -13.29 12.67
CA ARG A 99 -27.13 -12.52 13.92
C ARG A 99 -28.42 -12.59 14.70
N ASP A 100 -28.33 -12.62 16.03
CA ASP A 100 -29.50 -12.58 16.90
C ASP A 100 -30.16 -11.18 16.92
N GLY A 101 -31.30 -11.04 17.61
CA GLY A 101 -32.01 -9.77 17.73
C GLY A 101 -31.24 -8.64 18.44
N ARG A 102 -30.03 -8.90 18.94
CA ARG A 102 -29.08 -7.93 19.52
C ARG A 102 -27.86 -7.71 18.63
N GLY A 103 -27.84 -8.28 17.42
CA GLY A 103 -26.75 -8.15 16.46
C GLY A 103 -25.56 -9.08 16.72
N ARG A 104 -25.64 -10.03 17.67
CA ARG A 104 -24.53 -10.94 17.98
C ARG A 104 -24.50 -12.12 17.01
N PRO A 105 -23.34 -12.56 16.51
CA PRO A 105 -23.24 -13.75 15.67
C PRO A 105 -23.82 -14.97 16.37
N LYS A 106 -24.74 -15.65 15.70
CA LYS A 106 -25.49 -16.81 16.20
C LYS A 106 -25.14 -18.08 15.44
N ARG A 107 -25.07 -17.99 14.12
CA ARG A 107 -24.69 -19.08 13.22
C ARG A 107 -23.83 -18.56 12.08
N LEU A 108 -22.94 -19.42 11.61
CA LEU A 108 -22.15 -19.20 10.40
C LEU A 108 -22.57 -20.24 9.36
N GLU A 109 -23.05 -19.81 8.22
CA GLU A 109 -23.15 -20.66 7.03
C GLU A 109 -21.86 -20.46 6.24
N VAL A 110 -21.08 -21.54 6.11
CA VAL A 110 -19.82 -21.54 5.37
C VAL A 110 -20.00 -22.40 4.14
N SER A 111 -19.76 -21.81 2.97
CA SER A 111 -19.79 -22.50 1.69
C SER A 111 -18.39 -22.55 1.08
N VAL A 112 -18.02 -23.70 0.53
CA VAL A 112 -16.82 -23.89 -0.31
C VAL A 112 -17.30 -24.43 -1.65
N ALA A 113 -17.30 -23.57 -2.67
CA ALA A 113 -17.95 -23.85 -3.95
C ALA A 113 -19.42 -24.30 -3.77
N GLU A 114 -19.75 -25.55 -4.06
CA GLU A 114 -21.11 -26.11 -3.93
C GLU A 114 -21.40 -26.72 -2.54
N ALA A 115 -20.36 -27.03 -1.75
CA ALA A 115 -20.52 -27.60 -0.43
C ALA A 115 -20.88 -26.51 0.57
N THR A 116 -21.97 -26.65 1.32
CA THR A 116 -22.37 -25.70 2.36
C THR A 116 -22.61 -26.42 3.68
N ARG A 117 -22.13 -25.83 4.78
CA ARG A 117 -22.35 -26.35 6.13
C ARG A 117 -22.62 -25.20 7.10
N GLU A 118 -23.62 -25.40 7.95
CA GLU A 118 -23.92 -24.48 9.05
C GLU A 118 -23.15 -24.84 10.33
N PHE A 119 -22.68 -23.82 11.02
CA PHE A 119 -21.95 -23.91 12.28
C PHE A 119 -22.63 -23.02 13.33
N ALA A 120 -23.19 -23.63 14.36
CA ALA A 120 -23.78 -22.89 15.47
C ALA A 120 -22.69 -22.25 16.35
N LEU A 121 -22.87 -20.96 16.67
CA LEU A 121 -22.04 -20.20 17.60
C LEU A 121 -22.70 -20.02 18.98
N ASP A 122 -23.95 -20.48 19.15
CA ASP A 122 -24.71 -20.37 20.40
C ASP A 122 -23.99 -20.98 21.62
N ARG A 123 -23.13 -21.98 21.38
CA ARG A 123 -22.32 -22.68 22.40
C ARG A 123 -20.85 -22.25 22.39
N VAL A 124 -20.51 -21.14 21.74
CA VAL A 124 -19.16 -20.56 21.76
C VAL A 124 -19.23 -19.40 22.75
N GLY A 125 -18.87 -19.69 24.00
CA GLY A 125 -18.86 -18.76 25.13
C GLY A 125 -17.46 -18.37 25.59
N ASP A 126 -16.45 -19.18 25.30
CA ASP A 126 -15.06 -18.90 25.64
C ASP A 126 -14.07 -19.24 24.51
N LEU A 127 -12.79 -18.91 24.74
CA LEU A 127 -11.69 -19.14 23.82
C LEU A 127 -11.39 -20.63 23.54
N TYR A 128 -11.74 -21.53 24.48
CA TYR A 128 -11.55 -22.96 24.28
C TYR A 128 -12.60 -23.51 23.32
N GLU A 129 -13.88 -23.16 23.53
CA GLU A 129 -14.98 -23.52 22.63
C GLU A 129 -14.80 -22.90 21.24
N LEU A 130 -14.25 -21.68 21.16
CA LEU A 130 -13.85 -21.04 19.90
C LEU A 130 -12.85 -21.89 19.14
N ASN A 131 -11.78 -22.33 19.79
CA ASN A 131 -10.73 -23.12 19.15
C ASN A 131 -11.31 -24.40 18.54
N TRP A 132 -12.13 -25.14 19.30
CA TRP A 132 -12.82 -26.33 18.78
C TRP A 132 -13.76 -26.03 17.62
N LYS A 133 -14.48 -24.91 17.69
CA LYS A 133 -15.38 -24.50 16.61
C LYS A 133 -14.62 -24.17 15.33
N LEU A 134 -13.51 -23.44 15.42
CA LEU A 134 -12.67 -23.14 14.26
C LEU A 134 -11.99 -24.40 13.70
N MET A 135 -11.55 -25.35 14.54
CA MET A 135 -11.04 -26.64 14.06
C MET A 135 -12.10 -27.44 13.26
N ASP A 136 -13.36 -27.45 13.71
CA ASP A 136 -14.49 -28.09 12.99
C ASP A 136 -14.78 -27.39 11.65
N VAL A 137 -14.64 -26.07 11.59
CA VAL A 137 -14.75 -25.32 10.32
C VAL A 137 -13.55 -25.59 9.41
N PHE A 138 -12.33 -25.61 9.95
CA PHE A 138 -11.10 -25.88 9.22
C PHE A 138 -11.05 -27.28 8.62
N ASP A 139 -11.56 -28.30 9.34
CA ASP A 139 -11.76 -29.64 8.78
C ASP A 139 -12.72 -29.61 7.59
N PHE A 140 -13.79 -28.83 7.66
CA PHE A 140 -14.70 -28.62 6.52
C PHE A 140 -14.00 -27.90 5.36
N LEU A 141 -13.23 -26.85 5.62
CA LEU A 141 -12.47 -26.14 4.57
C LEU A 141 -11.46 -27.07 3.90
N GLU A 142 -10.60 -27.74 4.66
CA GLU A 142 -9.53 -28.61 4.14
C GLU A 142 -10.06 -29.76 3.26
N ARG A 143 -11.24 -30.31 3.60
CA ARG A 143 -11.88 -31.38 2.83
C ARG A 143 -12.48 -30.92 1.50
N ASN A 144 -12.93 -29.67 1.41
CA ASN A 144 -13.65 -29.15 0.25
C ASN A 144 -12.81 -28.22 -0.63
N LEU A 145 -11.68 -27.70 -0.14
CA LEU A 145 -10.74 -26.89 -0.90
C LEU A 145 -9.91 -27.73 -1.89
N PRO A 146 -9.43 -27.13 -2.99
CA PRO A 146 -8.53 -27.81 -3.92
C PRO A 146 -7.23 -28.23 -3.24
N VAL A 147 -6.58 -29.27 -3.81
CA VAL A 147 -5.27 -29.75 -3.33
C VAL A 147 -4.17 -28.69 -3.47
N THR A 148 -4.37 -27.69 -4.33
CA THR A 148 -3.47 -26.56 -4.56
C THR A 148 -3.61 -25.44 -3.53
N ALA A 149 -4.61 -25.48 -2.64
CA ALA A 149 -4.82 -24.43 -1.64
C ALA A 149 -3.69 -24.39 -0.61
N ASP A 150 -3.21 -23.18 -0.29
CA ASP A 150 -2.22 -22.97 0.77
C ASP A 150 -2.90 -22.99 2.15
N LEU A 151 -2.91 -24.18 2.75
CA LEU A 151 -3.53 -24.42 4.05
C LEU A 151 -2.85 -23.67 5.20
N GLU A 152 -1.55 -23.39 5.09
CA GLU A 152 -0.80 -22.64 6.10
C GLU A 152 -1.24 -21.18 6.10
N ASP A 153 -1.25 -20.58 4.92
CA ASP A 153 -1.71 -19.20 4.72
C ASP A 153 -3.17 -18.98 5.14
N ILE A 154 -4.05 -19.97 4.93
CA ILE A 154 -5.43 -19.93 5.45
C ILE A 154 -5.46 -19.85 6.99
N GLU A 155 -4.63 -20.62 7.69
CA GLU A 155 -4.59 -20.56 9.15
C GLU A 155 -4.08 -19.20 9.65
N TYR A 156 -3.03 -18.65 9.03
CA TYR A 156 -2.50 -17.33 9.36
C TYR A 156 -3.55 -16.23 9.09
N THR A 157 -4.22 -16.29 7.94
CA THR A 157 -5.28 -15.35 7.57
C THR A 157 -6.42 -15.38 8.58
N ALA A 158 -6.91 -16.58 8.93
CA ALA A 158 -7.95 -16.75 9.93
C ALA A 158 -7.53 -16.26 11.31
N THR A 159 -6.31 -16.57 11.73
CA THR A 159 -5.78 -16.17 13.03
C THR A 159 -5.63 -14.65 13.13
N ASN A 160 -5.18 -13.98 12.05
CA ASN A 160 -5.07 -12.53 12.00
C ASN A 160 -6.44 -11.84 11.88
N GLY A 161 -7.40 -12.42 11.16
CA GLY A 161 -8.79 -11.94 11.17
C GLY A 161 -9.42 -12.03 12.57
N LEU A 162 -9.07 -13.04 13.37
CA LEU A 162 -9.45 -13.10 14.78
C LEU A 162 -8.76 -12.02 15.62
N LEU A 163 -7.45 -11.83 15.45
CA LEU A 163 -6.67 -10.86 16.22
C LEU A 163 -7.09 -9.40 15.95
N SER A 164 -7.56 -9.07 14.74
CA SER A 164 -8.02 -7.72 14.39
C SER A 164 -9.26 -7.26 15.18
N THR A 165 -9.98 -8.20 15.82
CA THR A 165 -11.08 -7.88 16.74
C THR A 165 -10.61 -7.37 18.10
N LEU A 166 -9.34 -7.61 18.45
CA LEU A 166 -8.78 -7.22 19.72
C LEU A 166 -8.30 -5.76 19.68
N ASP A 167 -7.31 -5.51 18.81
CA ASP A 167 -6.67 -4.23 18.58
C ASP A 167 -5.88 -4.26 17.24
N PRO A 168 -5.47 -3.11 16.68
CA PRO A 168 -4.73 -3.04 15.43
C PRO A 168 -3.24 -3.42 15.54
N HIS A 169 -2.74 -3.72 16.75
CA HIS A 169 -1.31 -3.97 17.01
C HIS A 169 -0.99 -5.44 17.29
N SER A 170 -2.01 -6.27 17.53
CA SER A 170 -1.91 -7.69 17.86
C SER A 170 -2.02 -8.53 16.60
N VAL A 171 -1.02 -9.37 16.36
CA VAL A 171 -0.85 -10.02 15.06
C VAL A 171 0.10 -11.21 15.10
N LEU A 172 -0.26 -12.26 14.35
CA LEU A 172 0.61 -13.38 14.03
C LEU A 172 1.49 -13.00 12.81
N ILE A 173 2.79 -12.95 13.07
CA ILE A 173 3.84 -12.58 12.12
C ILE A 173 4.40 -13.86 11.51
N THR A 174 4.40 -13.93 10.17
CA THR A 174 4.97 -15.06 9.42
C THR A 174 6.48 -15.19 9.64
N PRO A 175 7.09 -16.36 9.41
CA PRO A 175 8.51 -16.55 9.65
C PRO A 175 9.42 -15.57 8.89
N GLN A 176 9.06 -15.23 7.65
CA GLN A 176 9.81 -14.25 6.86
C GLN A 176 9.70 -12.85 7.46
N ALA A 177 8.49 -12.42 7.81
CA ALA A 177 8.25 -11.12 8.43
C ALA A 177 8.95 -11.00 9.79
N TYR A 178 9.01 -12.09 10.56
CA TYR A 178 9.66 -12.12 11.86
C TYR A 178 11.19 -11.95 11.74
N ARG A 179 11.82 -12.58 10.75
CA ARG A 179 13.25 -12.36 10.46
C ARG A 179 13.57 -10.90 10.13
N GLU A 180 12.76 -10.25 9.30
CA GLU A 180 12.94 -8.83 8.98
C GLU A 180 12.76 -7.93 10.21
N MET A 181 11.79 -8.24 11.07
CA MET A 181 11.58 -7.53 12.34
C MET A 181 12.81 -7.59 13.24
N GLN A 182 13.41 -8.77 13.38
CA GLN A 182 14.61 -8.95 14.20
C GLN A 182 15.79 -8.15 13.67
N LEU A 183 16.00 -8.14 12.34
CA LEU A 183 17.07 -7.36 11.73
C LEU A 183 16.90 -5.85 11.95
N GLY A 184 15.66 -5.34 11.85
CA GLY A 184 15.36 -3.92 12.08
C GLY A 184 15.54 -3.47 13.53
N THR A 185 15.20 -4.33 14.50
CA THR A 185 15.26 -3.99 15.94
C THR A 185 16.65 -4.14 16.55
N GLN A 186 17.50 -5.02 16.01
CA GLN A 186 18.88 -5.20 16.47
C GLN A 186 19.80 -4.02 16.11
N GLY A 187 19.44 -3.22 15.10
CA GLY A 187 20.28 -2.12 14.59
C GLY A 187 21.58 -2.59 13.91
N ARG A 188 21.71 -3.90 13.67
CA ARG A 188 22.85 -4.50 12.99
C ARG A 188 22.42 -5.69 12.15
N PHE A 189 23.09 -5.92 11.04
CA PHE A 189 22.85 -7.06 10.17
C PHE A 189 24.10 -7.44 9.38
N GLY A 190 24.20 -8.70 8.95
CA GLY A 190 25.26 -9.13 8.04
C GLY A 190 24.99 -8.67 6.60
N GLY A 191 25.91 -7.92 6.00
CA GLY A 191 25.71 -7.36 4.66
C GLY A 191 26.90 -6.58 4.12
N LEU A 192 26.65 -5.74 3.12
CA LEU A 192 27.69 -5.06 2.33
C LEU A 192 27.85 -3.57 2.65
N GLY A 193 26.89 -2.96 3.34
CA GLY A 193 26.88 -1.53 3.66
C GLY A 193 26.44 -0.61 2.53
N ILE A 194 25.42 -1.01 1.77
CA ILE A 194 24.83 -0.21 0.70
C ILE A 194 23.34 0.01 0.95
N VAL A 195 22.85 1.18 0.57
CA VAL A 195 21.42 1.47 0.46
C VAL A 195 21.05 1.37 -1.01
N VAL A 196 20.03 0.58 -1.33
CA VAL A 196 19.58 0.32 -2.69
C VAL A 196 18.12 0.71 -2.87
N SER A 197 17.77 1.15 -4.08
CA SER A 197 16.39 1.41 -4.50
C SER A 197 16.23 1.09 -5.98
N VAL A 198 15.00 0.95 -6.45
CA VAL A 198 14.70 0.74 -7.86
C VAL A 198 14.46 2.09 -8.52
N ARG A 199 15.40 2.54 -9.37
CA ARG A 199 15.27 3.76 -10.19
C ARG A 199 15.12 3.38 -11.65
N GLU A 200 14.08 3.91 -12.30
CA GLU A 200 13.76 3.61 -13.71
C GLU A 200 13.62 2.09 -14.00
N GLY A 201 13.28 1.29 -12.97
CA GLY A 201 13.19 -0.18 -13.06
C GLY A 201 14.49 -0.94 -12.89
N LEU A 202 15.59 -0.26 -12.52
CA LEU A 202 16.89 -0.86 -12.29
C LEU A 202 17.29 -0.73 -10.81
N LEU A 203 17.80 -1.82 -10.24
CA LEU A 203 18.35 -1.84 -8.89
C LEU A 203 19.60 -0.95 -8.83
N THR A 204 19.50 0.15 -8.08
CA THR A 204 20.48 1.24 -8.06
C THR A 204 20.96 1.49 -6.63
N VAL A 205 22.27 1.67 -6.48
CA VAL A 205 22.89 2.10 -5.21
C VAL A 205 22.55 3.56 -4.97
N MET A 206 21.80 3.83 -3.92
CA MET A 206 21.43 5.18 -3.48
C MET A 206 22.58 5.82 -2.72
N SER A 207 23.17 5.07 -1.80
CA SER A 207 24.33 5.51 -1.02
C SER A 207 25.15 4.32 -0.56
N VAL A 208 26.41 4.61 -0.23
CA VAL A 208 27.37 3.64 0.28
C VAL A 208 27.80 4.12 1.66
N MET A 209 27.75 3.24 2.64
CA MET A 209 28.07 3.57 4.02
C MET A 209 29.58 3.57 4.21
N ASP A 210 30.12 4.62 4.83
CA ASP A 210 31.55 4.74 5.09
C ASP A 210 32.08 3.57 5.93
N GLY A 211 33.31 3.14 5.63
CA GLY A 211 33.99 2.08 6.38
C GLY A 211 33.41 0.68 6.18
N THR A 212 32.44 0.48 5.28
CA THR A 212 31.84 -0.84 4.98
C THR A 212 32.52 -1.57 3.81
N PRO A 213 32.26 -2.87 3.59
CA PRO A 213 32.82 -3.63 2.47
C PRO A 213 32.62 -2.96 1.11
N ALA A 214 31.42 -2.41 0.86
CA ALA A 214 31.12 -1.74 -0.40
C ALA A 214 31.91 -0.45 -0.61
N ALA A 215 32.09 0.36 0.45
CA ALA A 215 32.92 1.56 0.39
C ALA A 215 34.38 1.22 0.06
N ARG A 216 34.94 0.20 0.73
CA ARG A 216 36.32 -0.26 0.48
C ARG A 216 36.51 -0.83 -0.94
N ALA A 217 35.47 -1.43 -1.49
CA ALA A 217 35.47 -1.92 -2.87
C ALA A 217 35.24 -0.82 -3.92
N GLY A 218 34.96 0.42 -3.50
CA GLY A 218 34.79 1.56 -4.40
C GLY A 218 33.46 1.58 -5.15
N LEU A 219 32.40 0.98 -4.59
CA LEU A 219 31.03 1.19 -5.04
C LEU A 219 30.64 2.66 -4.78
N LEU A 220 29.83 3.24 -5.65
CA LEU A 220 29.42 4.64 -5.59
C LEU A 220 27.90 4.78 -5.69
N SER A 221 27.38 5.91 -5.22
CA SER A 221 25.99 6.29 -5.51
C SER A 221 25.75 6.38 -7.03
N GLY A 222 24.58 5.92 -7.47
CA GLY A 222 24.19 5.82 -8.87
C GLY A 222 24.68 4.56 -9.59
N ASP A 223 25.47 3.71 -8.95
CA ASP A 223 25.84 2.40 -9.50
C ASP A 223 24.61 1.52 -9.69
N GLN A 224 24.48 0.90 -10.86
CA GLN A 224 23.41 -0.07 -11.12
C GLN A 224 23.93 -1.47 -10.82
N ILE A 225 23.24 -2.18 -9.93
CA ILE A 225 23.53 -3.58 -9.64
C ILE A 225 22.81 -4.42 -10.70
N ALA A 226 23.55 -4.93 -11.68
CA ALA A 226 23.00 -5.73 -12.78
C ALA A 226 22.82 -7.21 -12.42
N ARG A 227 23.65 -7.74 -11.50
CA ARG A 227 23.55 -9.12 -11.01
C ARG A 227 23.94 -9.24 -9.54
N ILE A 228 23.33 -10.18 -8.84
CA ILE A 228 23.72 -10.61 -7.49
C ILE A 228 24.00 -12.10 -7.53
N GLY A 229 25.23 -12.49 -7.21
CA GLY A 229 25.76 -13.81 -7.52
C GLY A 229 25.68 -14.07 -9.02
N GLU A 230 24.97 -15.13 -9.38
CA GLU A 230 24.74 -15.50 -10.77
C GLU A 230 23.43 -14.95 -11.37
N GLU A 231 22.54 -14.37 -10.55
CA GLU A 231 21.19 -13.96 -10.96
C GLU A 231 21.14 -12.53 -11.50
N SER A 232 20.29 -12.33 -12.52
CA SER A 232 19.93 -10.99 -13.01
C SER A 232 19.04 -10.29 -12.00
N THR A 233 19.24 -8.98 -11.82
CA THR A 233 18.40 -8.14 -10.94
C THR A 233 17.26 -7.45 -11.69
N ILE A 234 17.14 -7.68 -13.00
CA ILE A 234 16.07 -7.10 -13.82
C ILE A 234 14.71 -7.59 -13.29
N ASN A 235 13.84 -6.64 -12.92
CA ASN A 235 12.53 -6.88 -12.31
C ASN A 235 12.57 -7.71 -11.01
N MET A 236 13.74 -7.86 -10.38
CA MET A 236 13.86 -8.44 -9.04
C MET A 236 13.21 -7.49 -8.03
N ALA A 237 12.38 -8.05 -7.14
CA ALA A 237 11.78 -7.26 -6.08
C ALA A 237 12.87 -6.71 -5.15
N LEU A 238 12.68 -5.48 -4.65
CA LEU A 238 13.68 -4.83 -3.78
C LEU A 238 14.01 -5.68 -2.54
N GLY A 239 12.98 -6.24 -1.90
CA GLY A 239 13.16 -7.11 -0.72
C GLY A 239 13.96 -8.38 -1.04
N GLU A 240 13.74 -8.97 -2.23
CA GLU A 240 14.51 -10.12 -2.68
C GLU A 240 15.98 -9.77 -2.89
N ALA A 241 16.26 -8.65 -3.57
CA ALA A 241 17.62 -8.15 -3.76
C ALA A 241 18.32 -7.90 -2.43
N VAL A 242 17.65 -7.25 -1.48
CA VAL A 242 18.15 -6.99 -0.13
C VAL A 242 18.49 -8.31 0.59
N ASN A 243 17.61 -9.32 0.51
CA ASN A 243 17.84 -10.62 1.12
C ASN A 243 19.05 -11.35 0.55
N ARG A 244 19.30 -11.22 -0.76
CA ARG A 244 20.48 -11.81 -1.42
C ARG A 244 21.77 -11.07 -1.10
N LEU A 245 21.73 -9.74 -0.97
CA LEU A 245 22.88 -8.93 -0.60
C LEU A 245 23.27 -9.13 0.87
N ARG A 246 22.28 -9.36 1.74
CA ARG A 246 22.46 -9.78 3.14
C ARG A 246 22.91 -11.25 3.22
N GLY A 247 23.40 -11.62 4.39
CA GLY A 247 23.87 -12.98 4.68
C GLY A 247 24.83 -12.99 5.86
N GLU A 248 25.26 -14.19 6.26
CA GLU A 248 26.14 -14.37 7.41
C GLU A 248 27.47 -13.60 7.23
N PRO A 249 27.91 -12.83 8.24
CA PRO A 249 29.22 -12.19 8.22
C PRO A 249 30.34 -13.19 7.95
N GLY A 250 31.31 -12.81 7.11
CA GLY A 250 32.41 -13.66 6.65
C GLY A 250 32.14 -14.42 5.35
N THR A 251 30.88 -14.52 4.90
CA THR A 251 30.57 -15.10 3.58
C THR A 251 30.81 -14.08 2.47
N SER A 252 31.17 -14.55 1.26
CA SER A 252 31.36 -13.68 0.10
C SER A 252 30.20 -13.75 -0.89
N ILE A 253 29.97 -12.66 -1.62
CA ILE A 253 28.99 -12.57 -2.72
C ILE A 253 29.58 -11.73 -3.86
N ALA A 254 29.36 -12.18 -5.09
CA ALA A 254 29.70 -11.41 -6.27
C ALA A 254 28.54 -10.47 -6.63
N VAL A 255 28.82 -9.20 -6.90
CA VAL A 255 27.84 -8.22 -7.34
C VAL A 255 28.34 -7.60 -8.64
N TRP A 256 27.55 -7.64 -9.71
CA TRP A 256 27.95 -7.07 -10.99
C TRP A 256 27.44 -5.64 -11.12
N ILE A 257 28.36 -4.70 -11.23
CA ILE A 257 28.05 -3.27 -11.23
C ILE A 257 28.18 -2.69 -12.64
N LYS A 258 27.15 -1.98 -13.08
CA LYS A 258 27.14 -1.13 -14.27
C LYS A 258 27.17 0.33 -13.81
N ARG A 259 28.22 1.05 -14.20
CA ARG A 259 28.42 2.46 -13.88
C ARG A 259 28.27 3.32 -15.14
N LYS A 260 27.78 4.55 -15.01
CA LYS A 260 27.65 5.50 -16.13
C LYS A 260 28.98 5.63 -16.88
N GLY A 261 28.95 5.45 -18.20
CA GLY A 261 30.14 5.46 -19.07
C GLY A 261 30.82 4.10 -19.27
N TRP A 262 30.36 3.03 -18.60
CA TRP A 262 30.83 1.67 -18.86
C TRP A 262 29.96 0.97 -19.91
N THR A 263 30.61 0.21 -20.80
CA THR A 263 29.92 -0.59 -21.83
C THR A 263 29.34 -1.89 -21.26
N GLU A 264 30.00 -2.49 -20.27
CA GLU A 264 29.62 -3.76 -19.65
C GLU A 264 29.65 -3.67 -18.11
N ALA A 265 28.87 -4.53 -17.45
CA ALA A 265 28.91 -4.67 -16.00
C ALA A 265 30.19 -5.41 -15.57
N LYS A 266 30.78 -5.02 -14.43
CA LYS A 266 31.99 -5.65 -13.89
C LYS A 266 31.70 -6.33 -12.54
N PRO A 267 32.30 -7.50 -12.25
CA PRO A 267 32.08 -8.20 -11.01
C PRO A 267 32.89 -7.57 -9.85
N TYR A 268 32.24 -7.44 -8.70
CA TYR A 268 32.84 -7.09 -7.41
C TYR A 268 32.56 -8.22 -6.43
N THR A 269 33.62 -8.88 -5.95
CA THR A 269 33.46 -9.86 -4.87
C THR A 269 33.60 -9.16 -3.54
N LEU A 270 32.53 -9.17 -2.76
CA LEU A 270 32.45 -8.49 -1.48
C LEU A 270 32.28 -9.54 -0.37
N THR A 271 32.99 -9.35 0.73
CA THR A 271 32.79 -10.17 1.94
C THR A 271 31.80 -9.45 2.85
N ARG A 272 30.76 -10.16 3.27
CA ARG A 272 29.74 -9.63 4.17
C ARG A 272 30.34 -9.39 5.54
N GLU A 273 29.99 -8.26 6.15
CA GLU A 273 30.40 -7.89 7.50
C GLU A 273 29.18 -7.50 8.32
N GLU A 274 29.34 -7.42 9.64
CA GLU A 274 28.33 -6.82 10.50
C GLU A 274 28.23 -5.32 10.19
N ILE A 275 27.12 -4.91 9.57
CA ILE A 275 26.79 -3.54 9.28
C ILE A 275 25.99 -2.98 10.45
N ARG A 276 26.45 -1.87 11.02
CA ARG A 276 25.77 -1.15 12.10
C ARG A 276 25.01 0.03 11.55
N LEU A 277 23.70 0.06 11.77
CA LEU A 277 22.88 1.21 11.47
C LEU A 277 22.97 2.16 12.65
N ARG A 278 23.29 3.44 12.39
CA ARG A 278 23.21 4.50 13.40
C ARG A 278 21.76 4.95 13.49
N SER A 279 21.20 4.87 14.69
CA SER A 279 19.85 5.38 14.99
C SER A 279 19.82 6.87 15.28
N VAL A 280 20.96 7.43 15.66
CA VAL A 280 21.09 8.84 16.03
C VAL A 280 21.88 9.61 14.98
N VAL A 281 21.32 10.72 14.54
CA VAL A 281 22.00 11.77 13.75
C VAL A 281 22.22 12.96 14.67
N HIS A 282 23.34 13.66 14.53
CA HIS A 282 23.65 14.84 15.32
C HIS A 282 24.27 15.95 14.47
N ASP A 283 24.08 17.19 14.89
CA ASP A 283 24.64 18.38 14.25
C ASP A 283 24.82 19.56 15.24
N ASP A 284 25.60 20.57 14.89
CA ASP A 284 25.78 21.82 15.65
C ASP A 284 25.00 22.95 14.94
N LEU A 285 23.90 23.41 15.55
CA LEU A 285 23.06 24.48 15.00
C LEU A 285 23.65 25.89 15.22
N GLY A 286 24.91 25.96 15.68
CA GLY A 286 25.58 27.18 16.08
C GLY A 286 25.08 27.73 17.42
N GLN A 287 25.75 28.78 17.91
CA GLN A 287 25.47 29.39 19.23
C GLN A 287 25.57 28.41 20.42
N GLY A 288 26.24 27.27 20.24
CA GLY A 288 26.35 26.23 21.25
C GLY A 288 25.08 25.38 21.42
N ILE A 289 24.17 25.40 20.44
CA ILE A 289 22.96 24.56 20.43
C ILE A 289 23.24 23.27 19.67
N GLY A 290 23.18 22.14 20.37
CA GLY A 290 23.28 20.81 19.74
C GLY A 290 21.94 20.36 19.14
N TYR A 291 22.00 19.59 18.07
CA TYR A 291 20.87 18.89 17.48
C TYR A 291 21.10 17.38 17.54
N VAL A 292 20.08 16.64 17.94
CA VAL A 292 20.07 15.18 17.97
C VAL A 292 18.74 14.70 17.42
N LYS A 293 18.76 13.92 16.33
CA LYS A 293 17.58 13.22 15.80
C LYS A 293 17.68 11.74 16.08
N ILE A 294 16.67 11.19 16.75
CA ILE A 294 16.53 9.73 16.89
C ILE A 294 15.57 9.26 15.81
N ARG A 295 16.07 8.45 14.87
CA ARG A 295 15.27 7.93 13.75
C ARG A 295 14.32 6.80 14.17
N ASN A 296 14.79 5.93 15.06
CA ASN A 296 14.08 4.77 15.58
C ASN A 296 14.77 4.26 16.86
N PHE A 297 14.04 3.63 17.77
CA PHE A 297 14.59 3.03 18.98
C PHE A 297 14.98 1.56 18.73
N GLN A 298 16.27 1.33 18.51
CA GLN A 298 16.89 0.02 18.26
C GLN A 298 17.91 -0.31 19.35
N GLY A 299 18.42 -1.54 19.40
CA GLY A 299 19.22 -2.05 20.52
C GLY A 299 20.45 -1.20 20.92
N ASN A 300 21.00 -0.38 20.04
CA ASN A 300 22.14 0.51 20.27
C ASN A 300 21.79 2.01 20.39
N THR A 301 20.51 2.40 20.46
CA THR A 301 20.13 3.82 20.41
C THR A 301 20.68 4.66 21.55
N ALA A 302 20.65 4.15 22.78
CA ALA A 302 21.23 4.88 23.91
C ALA A 302 22.76 5.06 23.77
N ASP A 303 23.46 4.10 23.17
CA ASP A 303 24.91 4.17 22.95
C ASP A 303 25.25 5.15 21.81
N ASP A 304 24.46 5.12 20.72
CA ASP A 304 24.56 6.08 19.62
C ASP A 304 24.31 7.53 20.11
N LEU A 305 23.37 7.72 21.04
CA LEU A 305 23.08 9.01 21.68
C LEU A 305 24.27 9.49 22.51
N GLU A 306 24.89 8.63 23.30
CA GLU A 306 26.05 9.01 24.11
C GLU A 306 27.25 9.38 23.23
N GLU A 307 27.47 8.67 22.12
CA GLU A 307 28.50 9.02 21.13
C GLU A 307 28.21 10.40 20.50
N ALA A 308 26.96 10.67 20.13
CA ALA A 308 26.55 11.96 19.58
C ALA A 308 26.77 13.11 20.57
N LEU A 309 26.33 12.96 21.82
CA LEU A 309 26.53 13.96 22.88
C LEU A 309 28.01 14.20 23.16
N THR A 310 28.83 13.14 23.20
CA THR A 310 30.28 13.24 23.38
C THR A 310 30.93 14.05 22.26
N LYS A 311 30.51 13.85 21.01
CA LYS A 311 31.00 14.62 19.86
C LYS A 311 30.59 16.08 19.92
N LEU A 312 29.34 16.37 20.27
CA LEU A 312 28.83 17.75 20.42
C LEU A 312 29.54 18.52 21.54
N MET A 313 29.98 17.82 22.60
CA MET A 313 30.72 18.39 23.74
C MET A 313 32.26 18.25 23.61
N ALA A 314 32.76 17.80 22.46
CA ALA A 314 34.18 17.56 22.25
C ALA A 314 35.03 18.81 22.54
N GLY A 315 36.23 18.61 23.09
CA GLY A 315 37.12 19.71 23.48
C GLY A 315 36.70 20.46 24.75
N GLY A 316 35.77 19.90 25.55
CA GLY A 316 35.27 20.52 26.78
C GLY A 316 34.22 21.61 26.56
N ARG A 317 33.59 21.63 25.38
CA ARG A 317 32.51 22.58 25.05
C ARG A 317 31.27 22.26 25.89
N LYS A 318 30.75 23.25 26.61
CA LYS A 318 29.43 23.17 27.24
C LYS A 318 28.36 23.51 26.20
N LEU A 319 27.27 22.74 26.17
CA LEU A 319 26.10 23.06 25.36
C LEU A 319 25.27 24.16 26.03
N ASN A 320 24.85 25.15 25.25
CA ASN A 320 23.92 26.19 25.66
C ASN A 320 22.46 25.72 25.54
N GLY A 321 22.21 24.68 24.76
CA GLY A 321 20.90 24.04 24.63
C GLY A 321 20.97 22.81 23.73
N LEU A 322 19.91 22.01 23.75
CA LEU A 322 19.77 20.79 22.95
C LEU A 322 18.38 20.72 22.31
N VAL A 323 18.33 20.49 20.99
CA VAL A 323 17.12 20.10 20.27
C VAL A 323 17.12 18.58 20.09
N LEU A 324 16.16 17.90 20.71
CA LEU A 324 15.92 16.47 20.52
C LEU A 324 14.76 16.27 19.53
N ASP A 325 15.06 15.78 18.33
CA ASP A 325 14.08 15.58 17.27
C ASP A 325 13.58 14.13 17.25
N LEU A 326 12.29 13.95 17.55
CA LEU A 326 11.56 12.69 17.53
C LEU A 326 10.48 12.66 16.43
N ARG A 327 10.47 13.65 15.53
CA ARG A 327 9.54 13.68 14.39
C ARG A 327 9.79 12.49 13.47
N ASP A 328 8.69 11.91 12.97
CA ASP A 328 8.68 10.73 12.07
C ASP A 328 9.34 9.48 12.68
N ASN A 329 9.43 9.41 14.01
CA ASN A 329 9.95 8.26 14.73
C ASN A 329 8.80 7.41 15.31
N PRO A 330 8.49 6.24 14.71
CA PRO A 330 7.37 5.39 15.11
C PRO A 330 7.59 4.63 16.44
N GLY A 331 8.73 4.85 17.10
CA GLY A 331 9.05 4.27 18.39
C GLY A 331 10.11 3.18 18.29
N GLY A 332 9.84 2.01 18.86
CA GLY A 332 10.78 0.88 18.91
C GLY A 332 10.92 0.29 20.30
N LEU A 333 12.13 -0.12 20.67
CA LEU A 333 12.40 -0.84 21.91
C LEU A 333 12.16 0.02 23.16
N LEU A 334 11.29 -0.46 24.07
CA LEU A 334 10.94 0.21 25.33
C LEU A 334 12.15 0.46 26.23
N ASP A 335 13.07 -0.50 26.33
CA ASP A 335 14.29 -0.36 27.15
C ASP A 335 15.17 0.79 26.67
N GLN A 336 15.19 1.03 25.36
CA GLN A 336 15.96 2.12 24.77
C GLN A 336 15.32 3.48 25.04
N ALA A 337 13.99 3.58 24.97
CA ALA A 337 13.29 4.80 25.41
C ALA A 337 13.58 5.11 26.88
N ILE A 338 13.52 4.11 27.77
CA ILE A 338 13.85 4.30 29.18
C ILE A 338 15.27 4.84 29.34
N ARG A 339 16.27 4.21 28.70
CA ARG A 339 17.67 4.66 28.77
C ARG A 339 17.88 6.07 28.20
N VAL A 340 17.19 6.42 27.12
CA VAL A 340 17.24 7.76 26.52
C VAL A 340 16.61 8.79 27.47
N SER A 341 15.47 8.51 28.08
CA SER A 341 14.86 9.42 29.07
C SER A 341 15.75 9.60 30.30
N ASP A 342 16.32 8.49 30.80
CA ASP A 342 17.23 8.48 31.96
C ASP A 342 18.49 9.34 31.75
N ARG A 343 18.92 9.52 30.50
CA ARG A 343 20.04 10.39 30.16
C ARG A 343 19.81 11.86 30.53
N PHE A 344 18.54 12.28 30.59
CA PHE A 344 18.15 13.68 30.69
C PHE A 344 17.37 14.04 31.96
N ILE A 345 16.79 13.05 32.65
CA ILE A 345 15.98 13.21 33.87
C ILE A 345 16.79 12.68 35.05
N SER A 346 16.95 13.46 36.12
CA SER A 346 17.83 13.10 37.25
C SER A 346 17.12 12.46 38.44
N ASP A 347 15.80 12.63 38.52
CA ASP A 347 14.90 12.02 39.50
C ASP A 347 13.47 12.04 38.96
N GLY A 348 12.62 11.10 39.36
CA GLY A 348 11.23 10.98 38.88
C GLY A 348 10.92 9.64 38.22
N THR A 349 9.67 9.48 37.79
CA THR A 349 9.19 8.27 37.10
C THR A 349 9.31 8.50 35.60
N LEU A 350 10.02 7.63 34.89
CA LEU A 350 10.19 7.71 33.44
C LEU A 350 8.97 7.15 32.70
N VAL A 351 8.50 5.98 33.15
CA VAL A 351 7.34 5.31 32.55
C VAL A 351 6.70 4.37 33.57
N THR A 352 5.38 4.27 33.53
CA THR A 352 4.62 3.26 34.26
C THR A 352 4.01 2.28 33.27
N THR A 353 4.22 0.99 33.44
CA THR A 353 3.52 -0.06 32.68
C THR A 353 2.46 -0.71 33.56
N VAL A 354 1.26 -0.90 33.00
CA VAL A 354 0.10 -1.46 33.70
C VAL A 354 -0.47 -2.64 32.93
N ARG A 355 -0.57 -3.80 33.58
CA ARG A 355 -1.11 -5.05 33.03
C ARG A 355 -2.36 -5.49 33.79
N GLU A 356 -3.07 -6.47 33.23
CA GLU A 356 -4.24 -7.13 33.85
C GLU A 356 -5.25 -6.14 34.49
N ARG A 357 -5.65 -5.09 33.77
CA ARG A 357 -6.57 -4.05 34.28
C ARG A 357 -6.09 -3.34 35.55
N GLY A 358 -4.78 -3.12 35.71
CA GLY A 358 -4.26 -2.39 36.88
C GLY A 358 -3.75 -3.25 38.02
N LYS A 359 -3.87 -4.58 37.93
CA LYS A 359 -3.42 -5.48 39.00
C LYS A 359 -1.90 -5.56 39.12
N GLU A 360 -1.22 -5.50 37.97
CA GLU A 360 0.24 -5.44 37.94
C GLU A 360 0.66 -4.07 37.45
N ARG A 361 1.52 -3.43 38.24
CA ARG A 361 2.05 -2.10 37.99
C ARG A 361 3.56 -2.13 38.14
N GLU A 362 4.25 -1.65 37.13
CA GLU A 362 5.69 -1.57 37.10
C GLU A 362 6.12 -0.14 36.78
N GLU A 363 6.82 0.50 37.70
CA GLU A 363 7.37 1.84 37.53
C GLU A 363 8.88 1.76 37.25
N ARG A 364 9.32 2.53 36.26
CA ARG A 364 10.74 2.73 35.96
C ARG A 364 11.10 4.15 36.35
N HIS A 365 12.11 4.29 37.20
CA HIS A 365 12.55 5.57 37.75
C HIS A 365 13.89 6.00 37.15
N ALA A 366 14.11 7.31 37.17
CA ALA A 366 15.35 7.92 36.73
C ALA A 366 16.51 7.65 37.71
N THR A 367 17.73 7.70 37.20
CA THR A 367 18.98 7.59 37.94
C THR A 367 19.80 8.87 37.77
N ARG A 368 20.26 9.43 38.88
CA ARG A 368 20.99 10.71 38.89
C ARG A 368 22.39 10.65 38.27
N ALA A 369 22.97 9.46 38.16
CA ALA A 369 24.36 9.31 37.77
C ALA A 369 24.53 9.54 36.26
N GLY A 370 25.31 10.54 35.88
CA GLY A 370 25.64 10.82 34.48
C GLY A 370 24.56 11.59 33.72
N THR A 371 23.48 12.04 34.36
CA THR A 371 22.40 12.82 33.73
C THR A 371 22.88 14.17 33.21
N LEU A 372 22.35 14.61 32.06
CA LEU A 372 22.55 15.94 31.48
C LEU A 372 21.33 16.80 31.82
N ASP A 373 21.22 17.21 33.09
CA ASP A 373 20.07 17.95 33.60
C ASP A 373 20.30 19.47 33.68
N ASP A 374 21.48 19.98 33.30
CA ASP A 374 21.84 21.40 33.37
C ASP A 374 21.79 22.15 32.01
N VAL A 375 21.36 21.47 30.94
CA VAL A 375 21.28 22.01 29.57
C VAL A 375 19.81 22.28 29.17
N PRO A 376 19.43 23.52 28.81
CA PRO A 376 18.10 23.82 28.26
C PRO A 376 17.73 22.91 27.08
N MET A 377 16.48 22.45 26.99
CA MET A 377 16.08 21.47 25.97
C MET A 377 14.71 21.75 25.36
N VAL A 378 14.62 21.53 24.04
CA VAL A 378 13.37 21.43 23.28
C VAL A 378 13.29 20.04 22.65
N VAL A 379 12.10 19.44 22.67
CA VAL A 379 11.80 18.19 21.97
C VAL A 379 10.84 18.49 20.81
N LEU A 380 11.19 18.03 19.61
CA LEU A 380 10.31 18.11 18.44
C LEU A 380 9.53 16.81 18.26
N VAL A 381 8.22 16.92 18.10
CA VAL A 381 7.31 15.78 17.85
C VAL A 381 6.36 16.10 16.71
N ASN A 382 5.84 15.07 16.06
CA ASN A 382 4.73 15.19 15.12
C ASN A 382 3.85 13.94 15.17
N ARG A 383 2.85 13.86 14.29
CA ARG A 383 1.97 12.69 14.16
C ARG A 383 2.69 11.38 13.87
N GLY A 384 3.90 11.42 13.29
CA GLY A 384 4.76 10.24 13.11
C GLY A 384 5.52 9.81 14.37
N SER A 385 5.53 10.63 15.43
CA SER A 385 6.09 10.27 16.74
C SER A 385 5.14 9.31 17.47
N ALA A 386 5.55 8.06 17.70
CA ALA A 386 4.71 7.06 18.35
C ALA A 386 5.46 6.22 19.39
N SER A 387 4.72 5.60 20.32
CA SER A 387 5.22 4.58 21.25
C SER A 387 6.45 5.03 22.04
N ALA A 388 7.63 4.42 21.83
CA ALA A 388 8.87 4.77 22.51
C ALA A 388 9.20 6.29 22.43
N SER A 389 8.92 6.95 21.30
CA SER A 389 9.06 8.40 21.16
C SER A 389 8.15 9.19 22.10
N GLU A 390 6.92 8.70 22.29
CA GLU A 390 5.94 9.32 23.17
C GLU A 390 6.26 9.09 24.65
N ILE A 391 6.90 7.96 24.98
CA ILE A 391 7.46 7.71 26.31
C ILE A 391 8.53 8.74 26.64
N VAL A 392 9.49 8.97 25.72
CA VAL A 392 10.55 9.98 25.92
C VAL A 392 9.97 11.38 26.03
N ALA A 393 9.12 11.78 25.07
CA ALA A 393 8.48 13.10 25.10
C ALA A 393 7.60 13.29 26.35
N GLY A 394 6.83 12.27 26.73
CA GLY A 394 5.97 12.28 27.91
C GLY A 394 6.73 12.39 29.23
N ALA A 395 7.82 11.64 29.40
CA ALA A 395 8.69 11.72 30.56
C ALA A 395 9.33 13.11 30.68
N LEU A 396 9.95 13.60 29.59
CA LEU A 396 10.60 14.91 29.56
C LEU A 396 9.62 16.06 29.79
N LYS A 397 8.40 15.94 29.28
CA LYS A 397 7.35 16.92 29.51
C LYS A 397 6.90 16.91 30.97
N HIS A 398 6.58 15.75 31.52
CA HIS A 398 6.02 15.64 32.86
C HIS A 398 7.00 16.08 33.94
N ASP A 399 8.26 15.62 33.87
CA ASP A 399 9.30 15.95 34.86
C ASP A 399 9.86 17.37 34.70
N GLU A 400 9.11 18.26 34.03
CA GLU A 400 9.44 19.67 33.81
C GLU A 400 10.82 19.86 33.14
N ARG A 401 11.28 18.89 32.33
CA ARG A 401 12.65 18.85 31.80
C ARG A 401 12.81 19.52 30.43
N ALA A 402 11.81 19.45 29.56
CA ALA A 402 11.90 20.01 28.21
C ALA A 402 10.57 20.59 27.72
N LEU A 403 10.66 21.61 26.86
CA LEU A 403 9.53 22.09 26.08
C LEU A 403 9.24 21.15 24.92
N ILE A 404 7.98 20.79 24.71
CA ILE A 404 7.57 20.01 23.54
C ILE A 404 7.00 20.94 22.47
N ILE A 405 7.52 20.87 21.24
CA ILE A 405 7.08 21.70 20.10
C ILE A 405 6.75 20.80 18.91
N GLY A 406 5.70 21.12 18.16
CA GLY A 406 5.34 20.44 16.91
C GLY A 406 3.84 20.16 16.82
N THR A 407 3.45 18.99 16.31
CA THR A 407 2.03 18.56 16.34
C THR A 407 1.82 17.47 17.37
N THR A 408 0.57 17.30 17.84
CA THR A 408 0.22 16.20 18.74
C THR A 408 0.67 14.86 18.16
N SER A 409 1.31 14.02 18.99
CA SER A 409 1.87 12.75 18.56
C SER A 409 0.80 11.70 18.22
N PHE A 410 1.21 10.50 17.82
CA PHE A 410 0.30 9.48 17.28
C PHE A 410 -0.76 8.99 18.27
N GLY A 411 -0.42 8.82 19.54
CA GLY A 411 -1.32 8.34 20.58
C GLY A 411 -1.28 6.84 20.84
N LYS A 412 -0.15 6.16 20.62
CA LYS A 412 -0.03 4.73 20.89
C LYS A 412 0.44 4.49 22.31
N GLY A 413 -0.49 4.33 23.23
CA GLY A 413 -0.27 4.07 24.67
C GLY A 413 -0.17 2.59 25.05
N SER A 414 -0.01 1.68 24.07
CA SER A 414 -0.01 0.23 24.27
C SER A 414 1.39 -0.39 24.15
N VAL A 415 1.63 -1.46 24.89
CA VAL A 415 2.90 -2.22 24.88
C VAL A 415 2.65 -3.60 24.29
N GLN A 416 3.41 -3.93 23.24
CA GLN A 416 3.40 -5.26 22.65
C GLN A 416 4.60 -6.08 23.12
N VAL A 417 4.37 -7.38 23.32
CA VAL A 417 5.43 -8.38 23.47
C VAL A 417 5.40 -9.30 22.27
N VAL A 418 6.59 -9.66 21.79
CA VAL A 418 6.78 -10.62 20.69
C VAL A 418 7.09 -11.99 21.29
N TYR A 419 6.11 -12.89 21.22
CA TYR A 419 6.26 -14.29 21.59
C TYR A 419 6.72 -15.09 20.38
N GLN A 420 7.90 -15.68 20.45
CA GLN A 420 8.37 -16.57 19.38
C GLN A 420 7.51 -17.84 19.35
N LEU A 421 6.95 -18.15 18.19
CA LEU A 421 6.15 -19.35 17.92
C LEU A 421 6.84 -20.17 16.82
N ASP A 422 7.76 -21.03 17.22
CA ASP A 422 8.65 -21.79 16.31
C ASP A 422 9.54 -20.83 15.49
N ASP A 423 9.35 -20.75 14.17
CA ASP A 423 10.01 -19.80 13.27
C ASP A 423 9.17 -18.54 13.01
N ALA A 424 7.91 -18.51 13.46
CA ALA A 424 7.00 -17.37 13.44
C ALA A 424 7.01 -16.61 14.78
N ALA A 425 6.19 -15.56 14.88
CA ALA A 425 6.00 -14.86 16.15
C ALA A 425 4.61 -14.26 16.32
N LEU A 426 4.09 -14.26 17.54
CA LEU A 426 2.91 -13.50 17.92
C LEU A 426 3.34 -12.19 18.58
N LYS A 427 3.04 -11.05 17.94
CA LYS A 427 3.11 -9.74 18.58
C LYS A 427 1.75 -9.49 19.25
N LEU A 428 1.71 -9.40 20.57
CA LEU A 428 0.45 -9.29 21.33
C LEU A 428 0.52 -8.08 22.27
N THR A 429 -0.56 -7.29 22.32
CA THR A 429 -0.68 -6.21 23.31
C THR A 429 -0.98 -6.78 24.69
N ILE A 430 -0.08 -6.49 25.63
CA ILE A 430 -0.10 -7.09 26.98
C ILE A 430 -0.20 -6.06 28.10
N ALA A 431 0.07 -4.79 27.80
CA ALA A 431 0.06 -3.72 28.78
C ALA A 431 -0.31 -2.39 28.12
N GLN A 432 -0.72 -1.43 28.95
CA GLN A 432 -0.73 -0.02 28.59
C GLN A 432 0.39 0.67 29.37
N TYR A 433 1.04 1.66 28.77
CA TYR A 433 1.91 2.54 29.52
C TYR A 433 1.20 3.85 29.83
N LEU A 434 1.47 4.38 31.01
CA LEU A 434 0.97 5.65 31.48
C LEU A 434 2.16 6.60 31.59
N THR A 435 1.96 7.85 31.18
CA THR A 435 2.91 8.91 31.51
C THR A 435 2.83 9.18 33.01
N PRO A 436 3.86 9.83 33.58
CA PRO A 436 3.84 10.09 35.01
C PRO A 436 2.62 10.97 35.38
N GLY A 437 2.07 10.78 36.57
CA GLY A 437 0.76 11.32 36.94
C GLY A 437 -0.44 10.47 36.49
N ASP A 438 -0.20 9.24 36.02
CA ASP A 438 -1.24 8.25 35.68
C ASP A 438 -2.12 8.63 34.47
N ILE A 439 -1.58 9.48 33.59
CA ILE A 439 -2.27 9.97 32.40
C ILE A 439 -2.05 8.96 31.26
N SER A 440 -3.14 8.56 30.63
CA SER A 440 -3.08 7.72 29.43
C SER A 440 -2.95 8.59 28.18
N ILE A 441 -2.03 8.21 27.30
CA ILE A 441 -1.87 8.85 25.98
C ILE A 441 -2.54 8.04 24.86
N GLN A 442 -3.06 6.85 25.17
CA GLN A 442 -3.78 6.00 24.22
C GLN A 442 -4.92 6.78 23.55
N SER A 443 -4.92 6.83 22.22
CA SER A 443 -5.87 7.57 21.35
C SER A 443 -5.80 9.09 21.44
N VAL A 444 -4.81 9.66 22.13
CA VAL A 444 -4.66 11.11 22.32
C VAL A 444 -3.28 11.58 21.84
N GLY A 445 -2.22 10.94 22.31
CA GLY A 445 -0.84 11.36 22.11
C GLY A 445 -0.33 12.34 23.16
N ILE A 446 0.94 12.69 23.02
CA ILE A 446 1.60 13.79 23.70
C ILE A 446 1.22 15.07 22.96
N VAL A 447 0.32 15.83 23.56
CA VAL A 447 0.01 17.19 23.14
C VAL A 447 1.26 18.06 23.38
N PRO A 448 1.76 18.84 22.41
CA PRO A 448 2.92 19.71 22.61
C PRO A 448 2.61 20.87 23.57
N ASP A 449 3.64 21.53 24.09
CA ASP A 449 3.46 22.80 24.81
C ASP A 449 3.22 23.96 23.81
N VAL A 450 3.94 23.94 22.68
CA VAL A 450 3.74 24.83 21.53
C VAL A 450 3.29 23.98 20.33
N GLU A 451 2.00 24.01 20.03
CA GLU A 451 1.43 23.32 18.88
C GLU A 451 1.64 24.14 17.60
N ILE A 452 2.05 23.48 16.53
CA ILE A 452 2.39 24.08 15.24
C ILE A 452 1.32 23.69 14.21
N ASP A 453 0.64 24.69 13.67
CA ASP A 453 -0.31 24.53 12.58
C ASP A 453 0.38 24.98 11.28
N ALA A 454 0.69 24.03 10.39
CA ALA A 454 1.38 24.32 9.14
C ALA A 454 0.37 24.80 8.09
N LEU A 455 0.51 26.05 7.66
CA LEU A 455 -0.40 26.67 6.71
C LEU A 455 0.23 26.74 5.31
N SER A 456 -0.57 26.65 4.25
CA SER A 456 -0.14 26.92 2.88
C SER A 456 -1.20 27.72 2.13
N VAL A 457 -0.77 28.77 1.42
CA VAL A 457 -1.65 29.61 0.59
C VAL A 457 -1.10 29.64 -0.81
N ASP A 458 -1.76 28.93 -1.72
CA ASP A 458 -1.47 28.97 -3.16
C ASP A 458 -2.76 29.14 -3.99
N ALA A 459 -2.62 29.43 -5.28
CA ALA A 459 -3.75 29.79 -6.15
C ALA A 459 -4.72 28.63 -6.46
N GLY A 460 -4.40 27.37 -6.08
CA GLY A 460 -5.22 26.18 -6.36
C GLY A 460 -5.39 25.21 -5.18
N HIS A 461 -4.76 25.49 -4.05
CA HIS A 461 -4.74 24.68 -2.85
C HIS A 461 -4.49 25.59 -1.63
N LEU A 462 -5.46 25.60 -0.73
CA LEU A 462 -5.42 26.33 0.53
C LEU A 462 -5.45 25.32 1.66
N ASN A 463 -4.58 25.54 2.63
CA ASN A 463 -4.56 24.84 3.91
C ASN A 463 -4.32 25.92 4.96
N LEU A 464 -5.40 26.43 5.53
CA LEU A 464 -5.39 27.35 6.65
C LEU A 464 -5.63 26.63 7.97
N HIS A 465 -5.99 25.35 7.92
CA HIS A 465 -6.27 24.50 9.08
C HIS A 465 -5.65 23.13 8.89
N ALA A 466 -5.10 22.57 9.97
CA ALA A 466 -4.62 21.19 9.94
C ALA A 466 -5.76 20.25 9.52
N ASP A 467 -5.58 19.53 8.41
CA ASP A 467 -6.57 18.60 7.86
C ASP A 467 -6.91 17.53 8.90
N GLU A 468 -8.19 17.35 9.23
CA GLU A 468 -8.62 16.29 10.15
C GLU A 468 -8.21 14.89 9.69
N GLN A 469 -8.06 14.67 8.38
CA GLN A 469 -7.52 13.43 7.83
C GLN A 469 -6.03 13.25 8.14
N ASP A 470 -5.25 14.34 8.12
CA ASP A 470 -3.83 14.37 8.55
C ASP A 470 -3.69 14.27 10.09
N LEU A 471 -4.78 14.48 10.84
CA LEU A 471 -4.83 14.35 12.31
C LEU A 471 -5.22 12.95 12.80
N ARG A 472 -5.46 11.97 11.91
CA ARG A 472 -5.79 10.59 12.30
C ARG A 472 -4.58 9.89 12.96
N GLY A 473 -4.51 9.97 14.28
CA GLY A 473 -3.62 9.15 15.11
C GLY A 473 -4.23 7.77 15.41
N GLU A 474 -3.82 7.17 16.53
CA GLU A 474 -4.33 5.87 17.01
C GLU A 474 -5.87 5.79 17.04
N ALA A 475 -6.55 6.89 17.37
CA ALA A 475 -8.01 6.97 17.42
C ALA A 475 -8.70 6.73 16.06
N GLY A 476 -7.98 6.92 14.95
CA GLY A 476 -8.48 6.68 13.60
C GLY A 476 -8.36 5.22 13.15
N LEU A 477 -7.72 4.35 13.93
CA LEU A 477 -7.57 2.92 13.61
C LEU A 477 -8.81 2.13 14.06
N ASP A 478 -9.22 1.18 13.22
CA ASP A 478 -10.27 0.22 13.58
C ASP A 478 -9.84 -0.60 14.80
N SER A 479 -10.81 -0.87 15.68
CA SER A 479 -10.61 -1.61 16.92
C SER A 479 -9.53 -1.03 17.85
N HIS A 480 -9.09 0.22 17.72
CA HIS A 480 -8.08 0.80 18.61
C HIS A 480 -8.48 0.69 20.09
N LEU A 481 -7.49 0.60 21.00
CA LEU A 481 -7.75 0.52 22.43
C LEU A 481 -8.19 1.89 22.96
N GLU A 482 -9.18 1.90 23.85
CA GLU A 482 -9.60 3.11 24.56
C GLU A 482 -9.02 3.16 25.96
N SER A 483 -9.00 4.35 26.57
CA SER A 483 -8.59 4.52 27.96
C SER A 483 -9.57 5.36 28.76
N LYS A 484 -9.81 4.93 30.01
CA LYS A 484 -10.67 5.64 30.98
C LYS A 484 -9.92 6.75 31.72
N LYS A 485 -8.60 6.88 31.54
CA LYS A 485 -7.73 7.87 32.20
C LYS A 485 -7.25 8.96 31.22
N ILE A 486 -8.12 9.37 30.29
CA ILE A 486 -7.82 10.47 29.37
C ILE A 486 -8.00 11.80 30.11
N THR A 487 -7.01 12.68 30.00
CA THR A 487 -7.11 14.08 30.46
C THR A 487 -7.20 14.97 29.24
N ASP A 488 -8.13 15.93 29.22
CA ASP A 488 -8.21 16.96 28.17
C ASP A 488 -7.03 17.94 28.33
N VAL A 489 -5.88 17.58 27.77
CA VAL A 489 -4.67 18.40 27.77
C VAL A 489 -4.69 19.27 26.53
N LYS A 490 -4.64 20.60 26.73
CA LYS A 490 -4.54 21.58 25.64
C LYS A 490 -3.11 22.12 25.53
N PRO A 491 -2.65 22.50 24.33
CA PRO A 491 -1.37 23.18 24.18
C PRO A 491 -1.37 24.51 24.95
N SER A 492 -0.19 24.94 25.39
CA SER A 492 -0.05 26.24 26.06
C SER A 492 -0.11 27.40 25.06
N VAL A 493 0.44 27.18 23.86
CA VAL A 493 0.46 28.12 22.74
C VAL A 493 0.18 27.34 21.44
N ARG A 494 -0.60 27.93 20.54
CA ARG A 494 -0.70 27.51 19.14
C ARG A 494 0.03 28.53 18.28
N LEU A 495 0.83 28.05 17.35
CA LEU A 495 1.60 28.87 16.41
C LEU A 495 1.27 28.42 14.99
N GLU A 496 0.67 29.32 14.22
CA GLU A 496 0.44 29.13 12.79
C GLU A 496 1.72 29.46 12.02
N LEU A 497 2.23 28.53 11.22
CA LEU A 497 3.43 28.71 10.41
C LEU A 497 3.08 28.61 8.93
N LEU A 498 3.13 29.74 8.21
CA LEU A 498 2.94 29.76 6.76
C LEU A 498 4.17 29.18 6.06
N GLN A 499 3.96 28.11 5.30
CA GLN A 499 4.92 27.52 4.38
C GLN A 499 4.62 27.97 2.96
N THR A 500 5.61 28.57 2.31
CA THR A 500 5.51 28.97 0.90
C THR A 500 5.92 27.82 -0.02
N GLU A 501 5.43 27.83 -1.26
CA GLU A 501 5.77 26.81 -2.28
C GLU A 501 7.29 26.74 -2.52
N ALA A 502 7.98 27.88 -2.55
CA ALA A 502 9.44 27.93 -2.67
C ALA A 502 10.18 27.30 -1.46
N GLU A 503 9.65 27.45 -0.24
CA GLU A 503 10.20 26.81 0.96
C GLU A 503 9.89 25.30 0.99
N ALA A 504 8.77 24.87 0.41
CA ALA A 504 8.41 23.47 0.26
C ALA A 504 9.24 22.77 -0.84
N GLU A 505 9.44 23.42 -1.99
CA GLU A 505 10.26 22.93 -3.11
C GLU A 505 11.75 22.84 -2.75
N ALA A 506 12.27 23.80 -1.98
CA ALA A 506 13.65 23.77 -1.48
C ALA A 506 13.93 22.56 -0.56
N ARG A 507 12.93 22.02 0.13
CA ARG A 507 13.04 20.76 0.90
C ARG A 507 13.06 19.50 0.02
N GLY A 508 12.92 19.65 -1.30
CA GLY A 508 12.73 18.58 -2.27
C GLY A 508 13.99 17.74 -2.60
N GLY A 509 15.20 18.20 -2.29
CA GLY A 509 16.45 17.51 -2.67
C GLY A 509 16.89 16.42 -1.69
N GLU A 510 17.37 15.26 -2.19
CA GLU A 510 17.98 14.19 -1.36
C GLU A 510 19.28 14.62 -0.64
N GLU A 511 19.87 15.76 -1.03
CA GLU A 511 21.08 16.34 -0.42
C GLU A 511 20.77 17.48 0.59
N ASP A 512 19.50 17.82 0.85
CA ASP A 512 19.09 19.05 1.60
C ASP A 512 18.46 18.81 2.99
N ASP A 513 18.55 17.60 3.56
CA ASP A 513 18.03 17.23 4.89
C ASP A 513 18.82 17.84 6.08
N ALA A 514 19.66 18.85 5.84
CA ALA A 514 20.41 19.50 6.90
C ALA A 514 19.45 20.17 7.90
N PRO A 515 19.60 19.95 9.22
CA PRO A 515 18.70 20.52 10.21
C PRO A 515 18.71 22.06 10.21
N SER A 516 19.74 22.69 9.66
CA SER A 516 19.83 24.14 9.42
C SER A 516 18.83 24.68 8.38
N HIS A 517 18.28 23.82 7.51
CA HIS A 517 17.28 24.19 6.51
C HIS A 517 15.85 23.93 7.00
N ASP A 518 15.67 23.20 8.11
CA ASP A 518 14.37 22.91 8.67
C ASP A 518 13.85 24.06 9.55
N THR A 519 12.75 24.69 9.11
CA THR A 519 12.16 25.87 9.76
C THR A 519 11.80 25.60 11.22
N LEU A 520 11.27 24.41 11.53
CA LEU A 520 10.85 24.08 12.90
C LEU A 520 12.06 23.83 13.81
N THR A 521 13.11 23.18 13.30
CA THR A 521 14.39 23.03 14.01
C THR A 521 15.02 24.38 14.31
N MET A 522 15.02 25.28 13.34
CA MET A 522 15.55 26.63 13.53
C MET A 522 14.69 27.45 14.50
N LEU A 523 13.36 27.31 14.48
CA LEU A 523 12.47 27.90 15.48
C LEU A 523 12.80 27.40 16.90
N ALA A 524 13.00 26.08 17.08
CA ALA A 524 13.37 25.50 18.36
C ALA A 524 14.73 25.99 18.86
N ARG A 525 15.71 26.08 17.96
CA ARG A 525 17.04 26.64 18.26
C ARG A 525 16.95 28.10 18.67
N ASP A 526 16.23 28.93 17.92
CA ASP A 526 16.08 30.35 18.24
C ASP A 526 15.30 30.57 19.54
N LEU A 527 14.32 29.70 19.83
CA LEU A 527 13.61 29.70 21.11
C LEU A 527 14.54 29.36 22.29
N LEU A 528 15.44 28.38 22.13
CA LEU A 528 16.45 28.05 23.15
C LEU A 528 17.41 29.21 23.41
N VAL A 529 17.78 29.96 22.36
CA VAL A 529 18.61 31.17 22.50
C VAL A 529 17.84 32.28 23.22
N ALA A 530 16.55 32.47 22.91
CA ALA A 530 15.72 33.51 23.51
C ALA A 530 15.28 33.20 24.95
N ALA A 531 15.10 31.92 25.29
CA ALA A 531 14.58 31.43 26.56
C ALA A 531 15.42 30.24 27.10
N PRO A 532 16.69 30.46 27.50
CA PRO A 532 17.62 29.40 27.91
C PRO A 532 17.34 28.91 29.34
N ALA A 533 16.15 28.36 29.59
CA ALA A 533 15.76 27.78 30.86
C ALA A 533 15.77 26.26 30.81
N VAL A 534 16.29 25.64 31.88
CA VAL A 534 16.32 24.18 32.03
C VAL A 534 14.92 23.62 32.31
N GLY A 535 14.12 24.32 33.12
CA GLY A 535 12.78 23.88 33.50
C GLY A 535 11.70 24.28 32.49
N ARG A 536 10.83 23.34 32.10
CA ARG A 536 9.75 23.51 31.12
C ARG A 536 8.86 24.73 31.38
N ARG A 537 8.25 24.84 32.57
CA ARG A 537 7.41 26.00 32.93
C ARG A 537 8.15 27.34 32.85
N GLN A 538 9.40 27.38 33.30
CA GLN A 538 10.19 28.62 33.25
C GLN A 538 10.52 29.00 31.81
N ALA A 539 10.86 28.01 30.97
CA ALA A 539 11.10 28.20 29.55
C ALA A 539 9.85 28.73 28.83
N LEU A 540 8.65 28.19 29.12
CA LEU A 540 7.38 28.73 28.57
C LEU A 540 7.15 30.19 28.92
N VAL A 541 7.36 30.56 30.19
CA VAL A 541 7.17 31.95 30.65
C VAL A 541 8.15 32.89 29.94
N GLN A 542 9.40 32.48 29.78
CA GLN A 542 10.43 33.27 29.07
C GLN A 542 10.18 33.33 27.56
N ALA A 543 9.70 32.25 26.96
CA ALA A 543 9.44 32.15 25.53
C ALA A 543 8.21 32.95 25.07
N LYS A 544 7.29 33.33 25.98
CA LYS A 544 6.04 34.02 25.64
C LYS A 544 6.23 35.22 24.71
N GLY A 545 7.17 36.12 25.02
CA GLY A 545 7.41 37.31 24.20
C GLY A 545 7.92 36.99 22.79
N PHE A 546 8.75 35.96 22.68
CA PHE A 546 9.25 35.46 21.39
C PHE A 546 8.13 34.82 20.57
N LEU A 547 7.31 33.97 21.18
CA LEU A 547 6.20 33.28 20.53
C LEU A 547 5.10 34.26 20.09
N ASP A 548 4.74 35.22 20.93
CA ASP A 548 3.76 36.27 20.58
C ASP A 548 4.23 37.10 19.37
N ALA A 549 5.52 37.48 19.35
CA ALA A 549 6.10 38.22 18.24
C ALA A 549 6.16 37.38 16.95
N ARG A 550 6.45 36.07 17.09
CA ARG A 550 6.46 35.15 15.95
C ARG A 550 5.06 34.97 15.37
N GLN A 551 4.04 34.70 16.19
CA GLN A 551 2.65 34.58 15.73
C GLN A 551 2.18 35.86 15.04
N ALA A 552 2.47 37.05 15.59
CA ALA A 552 2.08 38.31 14.96
C ALA A 552 2.73 38.50 13.57
N ALA A 553 3.98 38.05 13.39
CA ALA A 553 4.65 38.08 12.10
C ALA A 553 4.00 37.10 11.11
N GLU A 554 3.66 35.89 11.54
CA GLU A 554 3.00 34.88 10.70
C GLU A 554 1.56 35.28 10.33
N ASP A 555 0.78 35.82 11.28
CA ASP A 555 -0.56 36.39 11.03
C ASP A 555 -0.50 37.42 9.89
N GLN A 556 0.51 38.30 9.92
CA GLN A 556 0.69 39.32 8.89
C GLN A 556 1.08 38.70 7.54
N ARG A 557 1.90 37.63 7.53
CA ARG A 557 2.22 36.87 6.31
C ARG A 557 0.97 36.23 5.71
N VAL A 558 0.12 35.62 6.52
CA VAL A 558 -1.15 35.01 6.07
C VAL A 558 -2.11 36.07 5.51
N VAL A 559 -2.29 37.20 6.21
CA VAL A 559 -3.11 38.32 5.73
C VAL A 559 -2.59 38.85 4.39
N THR A 560 -1.26 38.99 4.24
CA THR A 560 -0.66 39.42 2.97
C THR A 560 -0.87 38.38 1.86
N ALA A 561 -0.69 37.09 2.14
CA ALA A 561 -0.87 36.02 1.17
C ALA A 561 -2.32 35.90 0.68
N LEU A 562 -3.30 35.91 1.59
CA LEU A 562 -4.73 35.88 1.25
C LEU A 562 -5.19 37.19 0.61
N GLY A 563 -4.63 38.33 1.02
CA GLY A 563 -4.87 39.62 0.38
C GLY A 563 -4.44 39.64 -1.09
N ALA A 564 -3.37 38.94 -1.46
CA ALA A 564 -2.95 38.76 -2.85
C ALA A 564 -3.97 37.95 -3.69
N LEU A 565 -4.81 37.13 -3.04
CA LEU A 565 -5.95 36.43 -3.64
C LEU A 565 -7.26 37.23 -3.58
N GLY A 566 -7.22 38.48 -3.11
CA GLY A 566 -8.39 39.35 -2.99
C GLY A 566 -9.28 39.06 -1.77
N VAL A 567 -8.78 38.31 -0.79
CA VAL A 567 -9.53 37.92 0.41
C VAL A 567 -9.18 38.86 1.58
N ASP A 568 -10.17 39.49 2.19
CA ASP A 568 -10.01 40.24 3.45
C ASP A 568 -10.01 39.27 4.65
N TRP A 569 -8.84 39.02 5.23
CA TRP A 569 -8.61 38.06 6.32
C TRP A 569 -8.45 38.69 7.72
N GLN A 570 -8.92 39.92 7.91
CA GLN A 570 -8.84 40.60 9.20
C GLN A 570 -9.81 40.00 10.26
N ARG A 571 -9.36 39.91 11.52
CA ARG A 571 -10.17 39.44 12.66
C ARG A 571 -11.32 40.40 12.99
N ALA A 572 -12.43 39.89 13.50
CA ALA A 572 -13.55 40.71 13.95
C ALA A 572 -13.22 41.52 15.21
N THR A 573 -13.83 42.70 15.37
CA THR A 573 -13.70 43.55 16.57
C THR A 573 -14.92 43.46 17.52
N GLY A 574 -15.95 42.69 17.18
CA GLY A 574 -17.23 42.59 17.92
C GLY A 574 -17.55 41.18 18.43
N LYS A 575 -18.51 41.07 19.37
CA LYS A 575 -19.00 39.78 19.91
C LYS A 575 -20.35 39.42 19.27
N GLY A 576 -20.39 38.37 18.47
CA GLY A 576 -21.62 37.78 17.92
C GLY A 576 -21.31 36.63 16.96
N THR A 577 -22.08 35.54 17.02
CA THR A 577 -21.96 34.45 16.04
C THR A 577 -22.70 34.87 14.76
N PRO A 578 -22.04 34.88 13.58
CA PRO A 578 -22.69 35.24 12.34
C PRO A 578 -23.78 34.21 11.99
N LYS A 579 -24.84 34.66 11.31
CA LYS A 579 -25.84 33.76 10.72
C LYS A 579 -25.57 33.66 9.23
N LEU A 580 -25.11 32.51 8.78
CA LEU A 580 -24.68 32.29 7.40
C LEU A 580 -25.59 31.29 6.70
N ARG A 581 -25.92 31.55 5.43
CA ARG A 581 -26.53 30.56 4.53
C ARG A 581 -25.52 30.22 3.45
N ALA A 582 -25.23 28.93 3.27
CA ALA A 582 -24.34 28.44 2.23
C ALA A 582 -25.11 27.76 1.10
N GLU A 583 -24.56 27.82 -0.11
CA GLU A 583 -24.99 27.04 -1.26
C GLU A 583 -23.76 26.42 -1.94
N LEU A 584 -23.82 25.13 -2.26
CA LEU A 584 -22.82 24.41 -3.03
C LEU A 584 -23.38 24.10 -4.42
N THR A 585 -22.59 24.39 -5.44
CA THR A 585 -22.93 24.08 -6.83
C THR A 585 -21.74 23.46 -7.53
N LEU A 586 -22.03 22.48 -8.39
CA LEU A 586 -21.05 21.93 -9.31
C LEU A 586 -21.20 22.63 -10.65
N VAL A 587 -20.17 23.35 -11.08
CA VAL A 587 -20.16 23.95 -12.42
C VAL A 587 -19.67 22.86 -13.38
N PRO A 588 -20.49 22.46 -14.36
CA PRO A 588 -20.09 21.43 -15.31
C PRO A 588 -18.92 21.92 -16.18
N PRO A 589 -18.08 21.01 -16.68
CA PRO A 589 -17.06 21.35 -17.67
C PRO A 589 -17.67 22.08 -18.88
N GLU A 590 -16.91 23.01 -19.46
CA GLU A 590 -17.38 23.86 -20.56
C GLU A 590 -17.98 23.01 -21.70
N GLY A 591 -19.20 23.35 -22.13
CA GLY A 591 -19.92 22.61 -23.17
C GLY A 591 -20.80 21.44 -22.70
N ARG A 592 -20.84 21.08 -21.41
CA ARG A 592 -21.80 20.10 -20.86
C ARG A 592 -23.07 20.76 -20.30
N PRO A 593 -24.25 20.12 -20.43
CA PRO A 593 -25.49 20.65 -19.87
C PRO A 593 -25.47 20.65 -18.34
N ALA A 594 -26.22 21.58 -17.73
CA ALA A 594 -26.40 21.64 -16.28
C ALA A 594 -27.02 20.33 -15.77
N GLY A 595 -26.44 19.75 -14.72
CA GLY A 595 -26.86 18.46 -14.16
C GLY A 595 -26.30 17.22 -14.88
N ALA A 596 -25.39 17.36 -15.84
CA ALA A 596 -24.65 16.22 -16.38
C ALA A 596 -23.80 15.55 -15.29
N ARG A 597 -23.74 14.21 -15.32
CA ARG A 597 -22.80 13.47 -14.48
C ARG A 597 -21.37 13.86 -14.80
N ILE A 598 -20.55 13.94 -13.76
CA ILE A 598 -19.12 14.09 -13.92
C ILE A 598 -18.50 12.76 -14.32
N ARG A 599 -17.34 12.80 -14.97
CA ARG A 599 -16.59 11.60 -15.35
C ARG A 599 -15.21 11.67 -14.72
N ALA A 600 -14.68 10.50 -14.34
CA ALA A 600 -13.27 10.38 -13.98
C ALA A 600 -12.39 10.99 -15.10
N GLY A 601 -11.37 11.77 -14.76
CA GLY A 601 -10.57 12.53 -15.72
C GLY A 601 -11.08 13.95 -16.04
N ASP A 602 -12.32 14.30 -15.68
CA ASP A 602 -12.79 15.68 -15.84
C ASP A 602 -12.09 16.63 -14.85
N THR A 603 -11.91 17.88 -15.25
CA THR A 603 -11.68 18.98 -14.31
C THR A 603 -13.03 19.58 -13.94
N VAL A 604 -13.40 19.49 -12.67
CA VAL A 604 -14.68 19.99 -12.15
C VAL A 604 -14.46 21.24 -11.34
N THR A 605 -15.39 22.19 -11.42
CA THR A 605 -15.35 23.38 -10.56
C THR A 605 -16.43 23.28 -9.50
N ILE A 606 -16.02 23.22 -8.22
CA ILE A 606 -16.94 23.34 -7.10
C ILE A 606 -17.00 24.81 -6.71
N ARG A 607 -18.22 25.36 -6.72
CA ARG A 607 -18.50 26.74 -6.31
C ARG A 607 -19.34 26.74 -5.06
N ALA A 608 -18.85 27.44 -4.04
CA ALA A 608 -19.60 27.74 -2.84
C ALA A 608 -19.94 29.23 -2.78
N THR A 609 -21.17 29.54 -2.40
CA THR A 609 -21.61 30.90 -2.10
C THR A 609 -22.10 30.97 -0.67
N VAL A 610 -21.59 31.93 0.10
CA VAL A 610 -21.94 32.14 1.50
C VAL A 610 -22.53 33.53 1.66
N ARG A 611 -23.74 33.60 2.20
CA ARG A 611 -24.48 34.84 2.46
C ARG A 611 -24.58 35.08 3.97
N ASN A 612 -24.27 36.30 4.41
CA ASN A 612 -24.49 36.70 5.79
C ASN A 612 -25.93 37.22 5.97
N GLU A 613 -26.79 36.39 6.57
CA GLU A 613 -28.17 36.73 6.95
C GLU A 613 -28.28 37.31 8.37
N GLY A 614 -27.14 37.41 9.06
CA GLY A 614 -27.03 38.00 10.38
C GLY A 614 -27.08 39.53 10.38
N ARG A 615 -26.92 40.10 11.58
CA ARG A 615 -26.87 41.56 11.80
C ARG A 615 -25.45 42.08 12.08
N THR A 616 -24.48 41.18 12.17
CA THR A 616 -23.07 41.48 12.49
C THR A 616 -22.18 41.04 11.33
N PRO A 617 -21.10 41.78 11.02
CA PRO A 617 -20.11 41.32 10.05
C PRO A 617 -19.56 39.95 10.45
N ALA A 618 -19.36 39.09 9.46
CA ALA A 618 -18.75 37.78 9.61
C ALA A 618 -17.29 37.90 9.16
N SER A 619 -16.32 37.51 10.00
CA SER A 619 -14.88 37.66 9.72
C SER A 619 -14.21 36.29 9.63
N ARG A 620 -13.14 36.22 8.82
CA ARG A 620 -12.35 35.01 8.56
C ARG A 620 -13.21 33.79 8.21
N ILE A 621 -14.19 34.01 7.34
CA ILE A 621 -15.10 32.96 6.91
C ILE A 621 -14.37 32.05 5.94
N HIS A 622 -14.37 30.76 6.25
CA HIS A 622 -13.92 29.69 5.36
C HIS A 622 -14.81 28.47 5.55
N GLY A 623 -14.64 27.48 4.69
CA GLY A 623 -15.29 26.18 4.86
C GLY A 623 -14.50 25.02 4.29
N VAL A 624 -14.80 23.82 4.79
CA VAL A 624 -14.13 22.57 4.45
C VAL A 624 -15.13 21.64 3.77
N LEU A 625 -14.72 21.03 2.65
CA LEU A 625 -15.52 20.04 1.94
C LEU A 625 -15.33 18.64 2.54
N HIS A 626 -16.44 17.98 2.88
CA HIS A 626 -16.48 16.58 3.31
C HIS A 626 -17.08 15.72 2.22
N SER A 627 -16.36 14.69 1.76
CA SER A 627 -16.79 13.76 0.71
C SER A 627 -16.02 12.44 0.81
N GLY A 628 -16.60 11.33 0.35
CA GLY A 628 -15.90 10.09 0.04
C GLY A 628 -15.09 10.14 -1.27
N ILE A 629 -15.30 11.13 -2.13
CA ILE A 629 -14.51 11.33 -3.35
C ILE A 629 -13.19 12.00 -2.97
N GLY A 630 -12.10 11.23 -2.96
CA GLY A 630 -10.79 11.64 -2.42
C GLY A 630 -10.32 13.05 -2.84
N PRO A 631 -10.28 13.40 -4.14
CA PRO A 631 -9.83 14.74 -4.58
C PRO A 631 -10.68 15.93 -4.10
N ILE A 632 -11.93 15.68 -3.66
CA ILE A 632 -12.87 16.69 -3.17
C ILE A 632 -12.80 16.82 -1.64
N ALA A 633 -12.55 15.71 -0.93
CA ALA A 633 -12.46 15.69 0.52
C ALA A 633 -11.34 16.61 1.04
N GLY A 634 -11.59 17.27 2.18
CA GLY A 634 -10.61 18.14 2.85
C GLY A 634 -10.37 19.50 2.17
N ARG A 635 -10.97 19.78 1.01
CA ARG A 635 -10.74 21.03 0.28
C ARG A 635 -11.28 22.24 1.04
N GLU A 636 -10.40 23.20 1.30
CA GLU A 636 -10.77 24.48 1.91
C GLU A 636 -11.25 25.51 0.88
N LEU A 637 -12.26 26.27 1.27
CA LEU A 637 -12.85 27.38 0.51
C LEU A 637 -12.84 28.63 1.39
N VAL A 638 -12.26 29.72 0.90
CA VAL A 638 -12.00 30.91 1.73
C VAL A 638 -12.86 32.09 1.27
N PHE A 639 -13.59 32.72 2.19
CA PHE A 639 -14.52 33.81 1.88
C PHE A 639 -14.13 35.13 2.54
N GLY A 640 -13.30 35.09 3.59
CA GLY A 640 -12.83 36.28 4.29
C GLY A 640 -13.95 37.01 5.04
N ARG A 641 -14.00 38.32 4.93
CA ARG A 641 -15.01 39.16 5.60
C ARG A 641 -16.29 39.29 4.75
N ILE A 642 -17.45 39.05 5.38
CA ILE A 642 -18.78 39.19 4.76
C ILE A 642 -19.66 40.12 5.60
N GLU A 643 -19.97 41.30 5.05
CA GLU A 643 -20.86 42.28 5.69
C GLU A 643 -22.32 41.79 5.77
N PRO A 644 -23.13 42.28 6.74
CA PRO A 644 -24.55 41.91 6.83
C PRO A 644 -25.31 42.15 5.52
N GLY A 645 -26.01 41.11 5.04
CA GLY A 645 -26.76 41.15 3.78
C GLY A 645 -25.91 40.97 2.51
N ALA A 646 -24.58 40.94 2.63
CA ALA A 646 -23.66 40.65 1.54
C ALA A 646 -23.46 39.13 1.38
N GLN A 647 -22.81 38.75 0.27
CA GLN A 647 -22.41 37.38 -0.02
C GLN A 647 -21.00 37.36 -0.58
N ALA A 648 -20.30 36.26 -0.36
CA ALA A 648 -19.01 35.95 -0.96
C ALA A 648 -19.10 34.61 -1.69
N THR A 649 -18.35 34.47 -2.78
CA THR A 649 -18.29 33.25 -3.58
C THR A 649 -16.84 32.81 -3.74
N TRP A 650 -16.59 31.53 -3.53
CA TRP A 650 -15.32 30.89 -3.83
C TRP A 650 -15.54 29.78 -4.85
N SER A 651 -14.59 29.59 -5.76
CA SER A 651 -14.62 28.52 -6.76
C SER A 651 -13.25 27.85 -6.79
N THR A 652 -13.24 26.52 -6.75
CA THR A 652 -12.02 25.72 -6.85
C THR A 652 -12.14 24.74 -7.99
N GLU A 653 -11.10 24.67 -8.82
CA GLU A 653 -10.96 23.65 -9.84
C GLU A 653 -10.32 22.40 -9.24
N ILE A 654 -10.89 21.24 -9.55
CA ILE A 654 -10.44 19.94 -9.04
C ILE A 654 -10.30 19.01 -10.24
N ALA A 655 -9.07 18.62 -10.53
CA ALA A 655 -8.78 17.61 -11.53
C ALA A 655 -9.04 16.22 -10.94
N LEU A 656 -10.02 15.51 -11.49
CA LEU A 656 -10.36 14.15 -11.07
C LEU A 656 -9.43 13.16 -11.78
N PRO A 657 -8.75 12.24 -11.07
CA PRO A 657 -7.98 11.18 -11.70
C PRO A 657 -8.85 10.34 -12.65
N ARG A 658 -8.28 9.92 -13.79
CA ARG A 658 -8.94 9.02 -14.75
C ARG A 658 -9.22 7.64 -14.16
N SER A 659 -8.46 7.28 -13.13
CA SER A 659 -8.58 6.02 -12.39
C SER A 659 -9.65 6.05 -11.30
N LEU A 660 -10.57 7.01 -11.25
CA LEU A 660 -11.64 6.98 -10.24
C LEU A 660 -12.76 6.04 -10.65
N ALA A 661 -13.25 5.25 -9.69
CA ALA A 661 -14.43 4.41 -9.85
C ALA A 661 -15.71 5.20 -9.95
N ALA A 662 -16.68 4.62 -10.69
CA ALA A 662 -18.02 5.15 -10.73
C ALA A 662 -18.56 5.18 -9.30
N GLN A 663 -19.04 6.33 -8.87
CA GLN A 663 -19.48 6.48 -7.49
C GLN A 663 -20.50 7.60 -7.34
N GLY A 664 -21.42 7.40 -6.40
CA GLY A 664 -22.27 8.44 -5.88
C GLY A 664 -21.80 8.84 -4.49
N ASP A 665 -21.93 10.12 -4.15
CA ASP A 665 -21.57 10.61 -2.83
C ASP A 665 -22.27 11.94 -2.48
N ALA A 666 -22.25 12.28 -1.19
CA ALA A 666 -22.75 13.54 -0.66
C ALA A 666 -21.60 14.47 -0.26
N VAL A 667 -21.36 15.51 -1.06
CA VAL A 667 -20.41 16.58 -0.71
C VAL A 667 -21.08 17.54 0.27
N ARG A 668 -20.51 17.70 1.47
CA ARG A 668 -20.99 18.64 2.49
C ARG A 668 -19.99 19.77 2.69
N LEU A 669 -20.47 21.00 2.87
CA LEU A 669 -19.65 22.14 3.28
C LEU A 669 -19.87 22.44 4.77
N GLU A 670 -18.81 22.35 5.55
CA GLU A 670 -18.78 22.87 6.92
C GLU A 670 -18.19 24.28 6.93
N LEU A 671 -18.80 25.21 7.66
CA LEU A 671 -18.36 26.61 7.73
C LEU A 671 -17.78 26.96 9.10
N PHE A 672 -16.81 27.87 9.06
CA PHE A 672 -16.07 28.35 10.21
C PHE A 672 -15.99 29.87 10.20
N SER A 673 -15.93 30.47 11.39
CA SER A 673 -15.70 31.91 11.57
C SER A 673 -14.74 32.18 12.71
N ASP A 674 -13.68 32.95 12.44
CA ASP A 674 -12.54 33.14 13.36
C ASP A 674 -12.12 31.80 13.99
N ASP A 675 -11.95 30.78 13.13
CA ASP A 675 -11.42 29.46 13.46
C ASP A 675 -12.30 28.63 14.42
N ARG A 676 -13.59 28.97 14.49
CA ARG A 676 -14.61 28.19 15.21
C ARG A 676 -15.62 27.62 14.25
N SER A 677 -15.86 26.30 14.32
CA SER A 677 -16.95 25.64 13.60
C SER A 677 -18.27 26.26 14.02
N LEU A 678 -19.13 26.51 13.03
CA LEU A 678 -20.48 26.99 13.26
C LEU A 678 -21.47 25.85 13.60
N GLY A 679 -20.99 24.60 13.68
CA GLY A 679 -21.73 23.43 14.17
C GLY A 679 -22.64 22.72 13.15
N GLU A 680 -23.25 21.61 13.57
CA GLU A 680 -24.19 20.78 12.79
C GLU A 680 -25.69 21.04 13.09
N ASP A 681 -26.02 22.06 13.90
CA ASP A 681 -27.41 22.37 14.26
C ASP A 681 -28.21 22.93 13.07
N ALA A 682 -28.76 22.00 12.28
CA ALA A 682 -29.94 22.03 11.41
C ALA A 682 -30.02 23.08 10.26
N ASP A 683 -30.21 22.56 9.03
CA ASP A 683 -30.57 23.24 7.77
C ASP A 683 -29.55 24.15 7.05
N ASP A 684 -28.44 24.59 7.68
CA ASP A 684 -27.56 25.61 7.07
C ASP A 684 -26.21 25.11 6.48
N GLN A 685 -25.92 23.80 6.49
CA GLN A 685 -24.77 23.23 5.76
C GLN A 685 -25.18 22.80 4.35
N ALA A 686 -24.62 23.49 3.35
CA ALA A 686 -24.85 23.14 1.95
C ALA A 686 -24.43 21.70 1.66
N ARG A 687 -25.32 20.95 1.01
CA ARG A 687 -25.07 19.58 0.55
C ARG A 687 -25.29 19.49 -0.95
N LEU A 688 -24.41 18.78 -1.61
CA LEU A 688 -24.46 18.54 -3.04
C LEU A 688 -24.31 17.03 -3.27
N MET A 689 -25.35 16.41 -3.84
CA MET A 689 -25.26 15.03 -4.31
C MET A 689 -24.47 15.02 -5.62
N VAL A 690 -23.46 14.17 -5.70
CA VAL A 690 -22.60 14.03 -6.87
C VAL A 690 -22.69 12.59 -7.36
N GLU A 691 -22.94 12.41 -8.65
CA GLU A 691 -22.81 11.14 -9.34
C GLU A 691 -21.69 11.25 -10.37
N MET A 692 -20.74 10.31 -10.31
CA MET A 692 -19.59 10.23 -11.18
C MET A 692 -19.55 8.89 -11.91
N ASP A 693 -19.40 8.95 -13.23
CA ASP A 693 -19.12 7.77 -14.05
C ASP A 693 -17.60 7.54 -14.13
N SER A 694 -17.16 6.27 -14.15
CA SER A 694 -15.77 5.92 -14.46
C SER A 694 -15.49 6.06 -15.96
N GLN A 695 -14.21 6.07 -16.32
CA GLN A 695 -13.79 5.91 -17.72
C GLN A 695 -13.92 4.44 -18.15
N PRO A 696 -14.11 4.16 -19.45
CA PRO A 696 -13.90 2.82 -19.99
C PRO A 696 -12.47 2.34 -19.67
N GLU A 697 -12.34 1.09 -19.23
CA GLU A 697 -11.07 0.55 -18.75
C GLU A 697 -10.42 -0.36 -19.81
N PRO A 698 -9.08 -0.33 -19.97
CA PRO A 698 -8.37 -1.28 -20.79
C PRO A 698 -8.35 -2.65 -20.11
N ARG A 699 -8.24 -3.71 -20.91
CA ARG A 699 -8.00 -5.08 -20.44
C ARG A 699 -7.04 -5.74 -21.39
N PHE A 700 -6.09 -6.51 -20.88
CA PHE A 700 -5.04 -7.09 -21.72
C PHE A 700 -5.25 -8.59 -21.87
N SER A 701 -5.42 -9.02 -23.12
CA SER A 701 -5.21 -10.41 -23.55
C SER A 701 -3.81 -10.51 -24.14
N TYR A 702 -3.16 -11.66 -24.02
CA TYR A 702 -1.87 -11.84 -24.66
C TYR A 702 -1.62 -13.29 -25.10
N SER A 703 -0.71 -13.42 -26.05
CA SER A 703 -0.09 -14.70 -26.41
C SER A 703 1.42 -14.57 -26.28
N ALA A 704 2.08 -15.67 -25.91
CA ALA A 704 3.52 -15.72 -25.76
C ALA A 704 4.08 -16.92 -26.52
N ARG A 705 5.20 -16.74 -27.21
CA ARG A 705 5.88 -17.80 -27.95
C ARG A 705 7.39 -17.67 -27.89
N VAL A 706 8.06 -18.80 -28.07
CA VAL A 706 9.53 -18.88 -28.08
C VAL A 706 10.02 -18.79 -29.51
N VAL A 707 10.96 -17.87 -29.76
CA VAL A 707 11.68 -17.74 -31.02
C VAL A 707 13.17 -17.85 -30.73
N ASP A 708 13.78 -18.94 -31.17
CA ASP A 708 15.16 -19.34 -30.90
C ASP A 708 16.04 -19.22 -32.15
N ALA A 709 15.87 -18.16 -32.94
CA ALA A 709 16.64 -17.95 -34.17
C ALA A 709 18.17 -17.85 -33.96
N GLN A 710 18.64 -17.71 -32.72
CA GLN A 710 20.06 -17.72 -32.32
C GLN A 710 20.48 -19.03 -31.64
N GLY A 711 19.56 -19.98 -31.47
CA GLY A 711 19.73 -21.34 -30.94
C GLY A 711 19.58 -22.39 -32.04
N SER A 712 18.83 -23.46 -31.77
CA SER A 712 18.62 -24.58 -32.71
C SER A 712 17.63 -24.24 -33.84
N GLY A 713 16.76 -23.25 -33.66
CA GLY A 713 15.77 -22.79 -34.63
C GLY A 713 14.48 -23.63 -34.65
N ASP A 714 14.23 -24.45 -33.62
CA ASP A 714 13.09 -25.36 -33.53
C ASP A 714 11.91 -24.79 -32.69
N GLY A 715 12.05 -23.57 -32.19
CA GLY A 715 11.05 -22.91 -31.35
C GLY A 715 10.91 -23.53 -29.96
N LEU A 716 11.85 -24.38 -29.53
CA LEU A 716 11.85 -25.01 -28.21
C LEU A 716 12.83 -24.32 -27.27
N VAL A 717 12.56 -24.39 -25.96
CA VAL A 717 13.53 -23.94 -24.96
C VAL A 717 14.50 -25.07 -24.69
N GLN A 718 15.78 -24.88 -25.01
CA GLN A 718 16.82 -25.89 -24.78
C GLN A 718 17.95 -25.37 -23.90
N ARG A 719 18.54 -26.28 -23.13
CA ARG A 719 19.66 -25.95 -22.22
C ARG A 719 20.86 -25.45 -23.03
N GLY A 720 21.46 -24.35 -22.62
CA GLY A 720 22.63 -23.76 -23.30
C GLY A 720 22.29 -22.76 -24.40
N GLU A 721 21.02 -22.52 -24.68
CA GLU A 721 20.59 -21.67 -25.79
C GLU A 721 20.13 -20.27 -25.37
N ARG A 722 20.07 -19.37 -26.35
CA ARG A 722 19.42 -18.06 -26.26
C ARG A 722 18.14 -18.08 -27.07
N PHE A 723 17.08 -17.51 -26.51
CA PHE A 723 15.81 -17.34 -27.20
C PHE A 723 15.17 -16.00 -26.88
N ASP A 724 14.33 -15.52 -27.80
CA ASP A 724 13.46 -14.37 -27.59
C ASP A 724 12.05 -14.90 -27.23
N LEU A 725 11.52 -14.50 -26.07
CA LEU A 725 10.12 -14.66 -25.73
C LEU A 725 9.34 -13.52 -26.40
N VAL A 726 8.62 -13.83 -27.46
CA VAL A 726 7.78 -12.89 -28.19
C VAL A 726 6.41 -12.85 -27.55
N VAL A 727 5.96 -11.66 -27.14
CA VAL A 727 4.64 -11.45 -26.52
C VAL A 727 3.82 -10.53 -27.42
N ASP A 728 2.68 -11.04 -27.88
CA ASP A 728 1.66 -10.26 -28.57
C ASP A 728 0.57 -9.90 -27.56
N VAL A 729 0.43 -8.62 -27.24
CA VAL A 729 -0.59 -8.09 -26.32
C VAL A 729 -1.69 -7.40 -27.11
N THR A 730 -2.94 -7.66 -26.75
CA THR A 730 -4.14 -7.02 -27.31
C THR A 730 -4.92 -6.34 -26.20
N ASN A 731 -5.31 -5.09 -26.40
CA ASN A 731 -6.26 -4.43 -25.52
C ASN A 731 -7.69 -4.90 -25.86
N VAL A 732 -8.23 -5.84 -25.10
CA VAL A 732 -9.60 -6.36 -25.18
C VAL A 732 -10.58 -5.60 -24.27
N GLY A 733 -10.13 -4.50 -23.67
CA GLY A 733 -10.96 -3.58 -22.89
C GLY A 733 -11.83 -2.67 -23.75
N GLU A 734 -12.74 -1.96 -23.10
CA GLU A 734 -13.59 -0.96 -23.76
C GLU A 734 -12.88 0.41 -23.86
N GLY A 735 -11.83 0.63 -23.06
CA GLY A 735 -11.06 1.86 -23.03
C GLY A 735 -9.65 1.73 -23.59
N ASP A 736 -9.11 2.85 -24.04
CA ASP A 736 -7.71 2.97 -24.46
C ASP A 736 -6.78 2.88 -23.25
N ALA A 737 -5.65 2.20 -23.44
CA ALA A 737 -4.54 2.22 -22.48
C ALA A 737 -3.59 3.38 -22.77
N ASP A 738 -3.14 4.06 -21.72
CA ASP A 738 -2.31 5.26 -21.84
C ASP A 738 -0.81 4.94 -21.99
N ASP A 739 -0.30 4.02 -21.18
CA ASP A 739 1.12 3.70 -21.14
C ASP A 739 1.37 2.23 -20.77
N VAL A 740 1.22 1.36 -21.77
CA VAL A 740 1.41 -0.07 -21.62
C VAL A 740 2.90 -0.41 -21.52
N LEU A 741 3.25 -1.07 -20.43
CA LEU A 741 4.57 -1.58 -20.10
C LEU A 741 4.48 -3.05 -19.77
N LEU A 742 5.33 -3.86 -20.41
CA LEU A 742 5.44 -5.29 -20.13
C LEU A 742 6.75 -5.57 -19.41
N THR A 743 6.71 -6.43 -18.40
CA THR A 743 7.89 -6.87 -17.66
C THR A 743 7.89 -8.38 -17.49
N VAL A 744 9.06 -9.00 -17.64
CA VAL A 744 9.29 -10.42 -17.36
C VAL A 744 10.27 -10.55 -16.19
N LYS A 745 9.89 -11.29 -15.17
CA LYS A 745 10.73 -11.65 -14.02
C LYS A 745 11.08 -13.13 -14.09
N ASN A 746 12.30 -13.46 -13.69
CA ASN A 746 12.78 -14.83 -13.62
C ASN A 746 12.34 -15.49 -12.31
N GLU A 747 11.72 -16.67 -12.37
CA GLU A 747 11.35 -17.47 -11.21
C GLU A 747 12.02 -18.87 -11.21
N SER A 748 12.95 -19.10 -12.15
CA SER A 748 13.68 -20.36 -12.33
C SER A 748 15.05 -20.40 -11.64
N GLY A 749 15.42 -19.34 -10.92
CA GLY A 749 16.73 -19.20 -10.27
C GLY A 749 17.90 -18.94 -11.23
N GLU A 750 19.13 -19.23 -10.77
CA GLU A 750 20.42 -18.83 -11.38
C GLU A 750 20.71 -19.32 -12.81
N ALA A 751 19.99 -20.33 -13.26
CA ALA A 751 20.22 -20.97 -14.56
C ALA A 751 19.45 -20.32 -15.72
N VAL A 752 18.57 -19.36 -15.44
CA VAL A 752 17.88 -18.55 -16.45
C VAL A 752 18.34 -17.10 -16.32
N PHE A 753 18.76 -16.50 -17.43
CA PHE A 753 19.26 -15.13 -17.44
C PHE A 753 18.43 -14.27 -18.39
N ILE A 754 17.80 -13.23 -17.84
CA ILE A 754 17.05 -12.23 -18.59
C ILE A 754 18.02 -11.11 -18.98
N GLU A 755 18.25 -10.94 -20.27
CA GLU A 755 19.06 -9.85 -20.83
C GLU A 755 18.24 -8.57 -20.99
N ARG A 756 16.97 -8.70 -21.41
CA ARG A 756 16.01 -7.60 -21.54
C ARG A 756 14.66 -8.06 -20.99
N GLY A 757 14.29 -7.52 -19.82
CA GLY A 757 13.07 -7.91 -19.10
C GLY A 757 11.98 -6.85 -19.08
N ARG A 758 12.15 -5.69 -19.73
CA ARG A 758 11.17 -4.61 -19.72
C ARG A 758 11.00 -4.02 -21.11
N GLU A 759 9.76 -3.84 -21.53
CA GLU A 759 9.40 -3.33 -22.84
C GLU A 759 8.19 -2.39 -22.77
N ARG A 760 8.36 -1.17 -23.28
CA ARG A 760 7.31 -0.14 -23.28
C ARG A 760 6.65 -0.10 -24.65
N VAL A 761 5.37 -0.43 -24.68
CA VAL A 761 4.49 -0.31 -25.86
C VAL A 761 3.94 1.12 -25.96
N GLY A 762 3.68 1.77 -24.81
CA GLY A 762 3.05 3.09 -24.76
C GLY A 762 1.54 3.00 -24.96
N LYS A 763 0.94 3.95 -25.68
CA LYS A 763 -0.51 3.97 -25.91
C LYS A 763 -0.98 2.76 -26.71
N LEU A 764 -2.04 2.11 -26.26
CA LEU A 764 -2.67 0.98 -26.94
C LEU A 764 -4.19 1.15 -26.95
N ALA A 765 -4.73 1.51 -28.12
CA ALA A 765 -6.16 1.74 -28.30
C ALA A 765 -6.99 0.47 -28.05
N ALA A 766 -8.27 0.62 -27.68
CA ALA A 766 -9.19 -0.50 -27.56
C ALA A 766 -9.25 -1.32 -28.87
N GLY A 767 -9.11 -2.64 -28.76
CA GLY A 767 -9.03 -3.59 -29.88
C GLY A 767 -7.69 -3.62 -30.62
N ALA A 768 -6.72 -2.76 -30.29
CA ALA A 768 -5.41 -2.76 -30.92
C ALA A 768 -4.47 -3.79 -30.27
N SER A 769 -3.50 -4.28 -31.06
CA SER A 769 -2.46 -5.21 -30.62
C SER A 769 -1.06 -4.64 -30.82
N ALA A 770 -0.12 -5.07 -29.98
CA ALA A 770 1.29 -4.75 -30.09
C ALA A 770 2.16 -5.97 -29.82
N ARG A 771 3.31 -6.05 -30.50
CA ARG A 771 4.28 -7.13 -30.35
C ARG A 771 5.52 -6.63 -29.64
N THR A 772 6.00 -7.42 -28.68
CA THR A 772 7.24 -7.14 -27.96
C THR A 772 8.09 -8.40 -27.79
N ARG A 773 9.38 -8.23 -27.40
CA ARG A 773 10.35 -9.32 -27.31
C ARG A 773 11.20 -9.19 -26.05
N PHE A 774 11.26 -10.25 -25.27
CA PHE A 774 12.18 -10.37 -24.14
C PHE A 774 13.29 -11.34 -24.50
N ARG A 775 14.54 -10.96 -24.26
CA ARG A 775 15.68 -11.84 -24.56
C ARG A 775 16.12 -12.58 -23.33
N LEU A 776 16.19 -13.91 -23.44
CA LEU A 776 16.58 -14.80 -22.37
C LEU A 776 17.66 -15.78 -22.82
N SER A 777 18.38 -16.33 -21.85
CA SER A 777 19.30 -17.44 -22.06
C SER A 777 19.16 -18.47 -20.96
N VAL A 778 19.33 -19.75 -21.33
CA VAL A 778 19.26 -20.88 -20.40
C VAL A 778 20.65 -21.48 -20.27
N LYS A 779 21.18 -21.57 -19.06
CA LYS A 779 22.46 -22.22 -18.80
C LYS A 779 22.33 -23.74 -18.92
N PRO A 780 23.39 -24.45 -19.33
CA PRO A 780 23.42 -25.93 -19.32
C PRO A 780 23.12 -26.56 -17.95
N THR A 781 23.29 -25.80 -16.87
CA THR A 781 23.12 -26.23 -15.48
C THR A 781 21.68 -26.22 -14.98
N LEU A 782 20.68 -25.83 -15.79
CA LEU A 782 19.28 -25.82 -15.38
C LEU A 782 18.81 -27.22 -15.00
N LYS A 783 18.42 -27.40 -13.74
CA LYS A 783 17.96 -28.69 -13.19
C LYS A 783 16.47 -28.94 -13.39
N SER A 784 15.65 -27.89 -13.44
CA SER A 784 14.22 -28.01 -13.70
C SER A 784 13.97 -28.49 -15.13
N GLN A 785 12.79 -29.07 -15.34
CA GLN A 785 12.29 -29.40 -16.67
C GLN A 785 11.52 -28.24 -17.30
N ASP A 786 11.30 -27.15 -16.56
CA ASP A 786 10.59 -25.97 -17.01
C ASP A 786 11.36 -24.69 -16.65
N VAL A 787 11.23 -23.67 -17.49
CA VAL A 787 11.57 -22.29 -17.18
C VAL A 787 10.30 -21.57 -16.73
N GLN A 788 10.24 -21.24 -15.44
CA GLN A 788 9.22 -20.39 -14.82
C GLN A 788 9.59 -18.92 -14.95
N LEU A 789 8.67 -18.12 -15.50
CA LEU A 789 8.77 -16.68 -15.64
C LEU A 789 7.47 -16.03 -15.16
N LEU A 790 7.56 -14.82 -14.64
CA LEU A 790 6.37 -14.02 -14.31
C LEU A 790 6.27 -12.87 -15.32
N LEU A 791 5.23 -12.90 -16.16
CA LEU A 791 4.93 -11.83 -17.11
C LEU A 791 3.90 -10.89 -16.49
N ARG A 792 4.19 -9.59 -16.50
CA ARG A 792 3.27 -8.54 -16.08
C ARG A 792 3.08 -7.52 -17.20
N ILE A 793 1.83 -7.13 -17.45
CA ILE A 793 1.43 -6.09 -18.40
C ILE A 793 0.70 -5.03 -17.58
N VAL A 794 1.17 -3.78 -17.60
CA VAL A 794 0.59 -2.68 -16.82
C VAL A 794 0.38 -1.48 -17.70
N ASP A 795 -0.79 -0.84 -17.57
CA ASP A 795 -0.99 0.54 -17.96
C ASP A 795 -0.59 1.44 -16.78
N GLN A 796 0.54 2.13 -16.91
CA GLN A 796 1.04 3.00 -15.84
C GLN A 796 0.14 4.22 -15.59
N GLY A 797 -0.63 4.66 -16.59
CA GLY A 797 -1.51 5.83 -16.50
C GLY A 797 -2.80 5.54 -15.73
N LEU A 798 -3.47 4.44 -16.05
CA LEU A 798 -4.72 4.03 -15.41
C LEU A 798 -4.52 3.12 -14.20
N ARG A 799 -3.29 2.62 -13.98
CA ARG A 799 -2.90 1.64 -12.95
C ARG A 799 -3.58 0.28 -13.11
N GLU A 800 -4.06 -0.01 -14.30
CA GLU A 800 -4.60 -1.32 -14.68
C GLU A 800 -3.47 -2.28 -15.03
N TRP A 801 -3.57 -3.55 -14.63
CA TRP A 801 -2.55 -4.54 -14.97
C TRP A 801 -3.08 -5.98 -15.00
N THR A 802 -2.38 -6.85 -15.74
CA THR A 802 -2.51 -8.31 -15.72
C THR A 802 -1.15 -8.95 -15.47
N GLU A 803 -1.13 -10.10 -14.81
CA GLU A 803 0.10 -10.85 -14.50
C GLU A 803 -0.19 -12.35 -14.65
N ASP A 804 0.81 -13.12 -15.07
CA ASP A 804 0.69 -14.54 -15.36
C ASP A 804 2.03 -15.26 -15.15
N SER A 805 1.98 -16.46 -14.57
CA SER A 805 3.12 -17.35 -14.37
C SER A 805 3.34 -18.25 -15.61
N LEU A 806 4.30 -17.87 -16.45
CA LEU A 806 4.67 -18.64 -17.63
C LEU A 806 5.57 -19.83 -17.28
N SER A 807 5.03 -21.04 -17.39
CA SER A 807 5.83 -22.28 -17.42
C SER A 807 6.19 -22.64 -18.86
N LEU A 808 7.48 -22.65 -19.19
CA LEU A 808 8.01 -23.02 -20.51
C LEU A 808 8.77 -24.35 -20.43
N PRO A 809 8.29 -25.44 -21.08
CA PRO A 809 8.97 -26.73 -21.04
C PRO A 809 10.37 -26.68 -21.67
N VAL A 810 11.33 -27.36 -21.03
CA VAL A 810 12.73 -27.44 -21.45
C VAL A 810 13.00 -28.79 -22.12
N PHE A 811 13.39 -28.73 -23.38
CA PHE A 811 13.59 -29.92 -24.22
C PHE A 811 15.06 -30.36 -24.27
N PRO A 812 15.33 -31.65 -24.56
CA PRO A 812 16.69 -32.13 -24.84
C PRO A 812 17.29 -31.47 -26.09
N GLN A 813 18.61 -31.27 -26.11
CA GLN A 813 19.35 -30.75 -27.28
C GLN A 813 19.34 -31.70 -28.49
N GLU A 814 18.90 -32.96 -28.31
CA GLU A 814 18.90 -33.99 -29.35
C GLU A 814 17.73 -33.83 -30.34
N PHE A 815 16.83 -32.86 -30.13
CA PHE A 815 15.78 -32.53 -31.09
C PHE A 815 16.39 -32.03 -32.41
N PRO A 816 15.83 -32.41 -33.58
CA PRO A 816 16.37 -31.97 -34.86
C PRO A 816 16.33 -30.43 -34.98
N PRO A 817 17.47 -29.76 -35.25
CA PRO A 817 17.50 -28.31 -35.37
C PRO A 817 16.66 -27.83 -36.57
N GLY A 818 16.15 -26.61 -36.46
CA GLY A 818 15.38 -25.96 -37.50
C GLY A 818 16.21 -25.66 -38.74
N VAL A 819 15.79 -26.17 -39.89
CA VAL A 819 16.36 -25.85 -41.19
C VAL A 819 15.51 -24.79 -41.86
N LYS A 820 16.11 -23.62 -42.15
CA LYS A 820 15.44 -22.55 -42.89
C LYS A 820 14.91 -23.07 -44.23
N SER A 821 13.66 -22.74 -44.50
CA SER A 821 12.90 -23.21 -45.64
C SER A 821 12.12 -22.06 -46.26
N ARG A 822 11.72 -22.18 -47.52
CA ARG A 822 10.91 -21.16 -48.20
C ARG A 822 10.00 -21.79 -49.24
N TRP A 823 8.80 -22.15 -48.83
CA TRP A 823 7.72 -22.61 -49.72
C TRP A 823 6.36 -22.34 -49.07
N LEU A 824 5.27 -22.48 -49.84
CA LEU A 824 3.91 -22.31 -49.34
C LEU A 824 3.24 -23.66 -49.09
N GLY A 825 2.78 -23.88 -47.87
CA GLY A 825 2.04 -25.08 -47.47
C GLY A 825 0.56 -24.80 -47.35
N GLU A 826 -0.27 -25.60 -48.03
CA GLU A 826 -1.73 -25.59 -47.86
C GLU A 826 -2.15 -26.64 -46.83
N VAL A 827 -2.96 -26.24 -45.84
CA VAL A 827 -3.58 -27.17 -44.90
C VAL A 827 -4.69 -27.95 -45.61
N ALA A 828 -4.48 -29.25 -45.78
CA ALA A 828 -5.32 -30.07 -46.67
C ALA A 828 -6.62 -30.57 -46.01
N ALA A 829 -6.65 -30.75 -44.68
CA ALA A 829 -7.80 -31.32 -43.97
C ALA A 829 -7.86 -30.90 -42.49
N GLY A 830 -9.08 -30.64 -42.02
CA GLY A 830 -9.39 -30.32 -40.61
C GLY A 830 -8.84 -28.97 -40.12
N PRO A 831 -9.23 -28.54 -38.91
CA PRO A 831 -8.44 -27.58 -38.15
C PRO A 831 -7.18 -28.27 -37.61
N VAL A 832 -6.03 -27.66 -37.85
CA VAL A 832 -4.73 -28.11 -37.34
C VAL A 832 -4.30 -27.14 -36.24
N ALA A 833 -3.98 -27.66 -35.06
CA ALA A 833 -3.38 -26.86 -33.99
C ALA A 833 -1.95 -26.47 -34.39
N ALA A 834 -1.69 -25.17 -34.43
CA ALA A 834 -0.35 -24.61 -34.52
C ALA A 834 0.19 -24.39 -33.10
N HIS A 835 1.32 -25.02 -32.80
CA HIS A 835 1.99 -25.01 -31.52
C HIS A 835 3.06 -23.91 -31.44
N ALA A 836 3.45 -23.49 -30.23
CA ALA A 836 4.44 -22.44 -30.00
C ALA A 836 5.87 -22.86 -30.40
N GLY A 837 6.16 -24.17 -30.38
CA GLY A 837 7.41 -24.78 -30.83
C GLY A 837 7.19 -26.10 -31.56
N ALA A 838 8.25 -26.72 -32.10
CA ALA A 838 8.23 -27.99 -32.83
C ALA A 838 7.91 -29.23 -31.95
N HIS A 839 6.97 -29.10 -31.00
CA HIS A 839 6.55 -30.17 -30.11
C HIS A 839 5.13 -29.95 -29.59
N ARG A 840 4.37 -31.05 -29.45
CA ARG A 840 2.96 -31.04 -29.02
C ARG A 840 2.71 -30.59 -27.59
N GLU A 841 3.74 -30.65 -26.73
CA GLU A 841 3.66 -30.20 -25.33
C GLU A 841 3.84 -28.68 -25.19
N THR A 842 4.17 -27.98 -26.28
CA THR A 842 4.17 -26.52 -26.29
C THR A 842 2.76 -25.99 -26.52
N ASP A 843 2.50 -24.79 -25.99
CA ASP A 843 1.20 -24.12 -26.06
C ASP A 843 0.66 -24.05 -27.49
N VAL A 844 -0.65 -24.21 -27.65
CA VAL A 844 -1.31 -23.96 -28.94
C VAL A 844 -1.49 -22.46 -29.11
N VAL A 845 -0.91 -21.90 -30.17
CA VAL A 845 -0.94 -20.46 -30.47
C VAL A 845 -1.97 -20.09 -31.54
N ALA A 846 -2.40 -21.06 -32.36
CA ALA A 846 -3.48 -20.86 -33.32
C ALA A 846 -4.17 -22.16 -33.73
N GLN A 847 -5.40 -22.06 -34.22
CA GLN A 847 -6.10 -23.10 -34.97
C GLN A 847 -6.10 -22.73 -36.45
N VAL A 848 -5.64 -23.63 -37.32
CA VAL A 848 -5.51 -23.39 -38.76
C VAL A 848 -6.45 -24.29 -39.54
N SER A 849 -7.48 -23.71 -40.14
CA SER A 849 -8.49 -24.44 -40.92
C SER A 849 -7.98 -24.87 -42.29
N ALA A 850 -8.61 -25.92 -42.84
CA ALA A 850 -8.35 -26.39 -44.20
C ALA A 850 -8.51 -25.26 -45.25
N GLY A 851 -7.59 -25.21 -46.22
CA GLY A 851 -7.54 -24.20 -47.27
C GLY A 851 -6.68 -22.96 -46.96
N ALA A 852 -6.20 -22.81 -45.72
CA ALA A 852 -5.16 -21.84 -45.38
C ALA A 852 -3.86 -22.19 -46.12
N VAL A 853 -3.19 -21.18 -46.70
CA VAL A 853 -1.91 -21.32 -47.40
C VAL A 853 -0.87 -20.46 -46.68
N LEU A 854 0.01 -21.10 -45.93
CA LEU A 854 0.95 -20.42 -45.04
C LEU A 854 2.38 -20.54 -45.56
N PRO A 855 3.21 -19.48 -45.44
CA PRO A 855 4.65 -19.59 -45.66
C PRO A 855 5.27 -20.55 -44.65
N VAL A 856 5.93 -21.59 -45.15
CA VAL A 856 6.78 -22.49 -44.35
C VAL A 856 8.19 -21.90 -44.37
N VAL A 857 8.62 -21.40 -43.22
CA VAL A 857 9.88 -20.66 -43.04
C VAL A 857 10.96 -21.53 -42.40
N THR A 858 10.57 -22.57 -41.66
CA THR A 858 11.49 -23.52 -41.02
C THR A 858 10.90 -24.93 -41.03
N VAL A 859 11.75 -25.96 -41.08
CA VAL A 859 11.36 -27.35 -40.85
C VAL A 859 12.28 -27.96 -39.79
N ALA A 860 11.70 -28.60 -38.77
CA ALA A 860 12.42 -29.25 -37.68
C ALA A 860 11.81 -30.64 -37.46
N GLY A 861 12.53 -31.69 -37.88
CA GLY A 861 11.99 -33.06 -37.84
C GLY A 861 10.69 -33.20 -38.62
N ASP A 862 9.64 -33.69 -37.95
CA ASP A 862 8.29 -33.86 -38.52
C ASP A 862 7.40 -32.61 -38.40
N TRP A 863 7.98 -31.45 -38.06
CA TRP A 863 7.26 -30.19 -37.86
C TRP A 863 7.66 -29.13 -38.88
N ALA A 864 6.69 -28.33 -39.29
CA ALA A 864 6.85 -27.16 -40.14
C ALA A 864 6.55 -25.89 -39.34
N GLY A 865 7.55 -25.02 -39.23
CA GLY A 865 7.40 -23.66 -38.73
C GLY A 865 6.78 -22.80 -39.82
N VAL A 866 5.60 -22.24 -39.54
CA VAL A 866 4.79 -21.42 -40.44
C VAL A 866 4.69 -19.99 -39.94
N ALA A 867 4.58 -19.04 -40.87
CA ALA A 867 4.12 -17.69 -40.57
C ALA A 867 2.59 -17.70 -40.49
N LEU A 868 2.04 -17.32 -39.33
CA LEU A 868 0.60 -17.28 -39.07
C LEU A 868 -0.04 -15.97 -39.54
N GLU A 869 0.75 -14.91 -39.74
CA GLU A 869 0.29 -13.61 -40.21
C GLU A 869 1.19 -13.04 -41.31
N ALA A 870 0.63 -12.13 -42.12
CA ALA A 870 1.36 -11.49 -43.23
C ALA A 870 2.59 -10.68 -42.79
N ASN A 871 2.58 -10.15 -41.56
CA ASN A 871 3.62 -9.27 -41.03
C ASN A 871 4.71 -10.03 -40.26
N ASP A 872 4.63 -11.35 -40.16
CA ASP A 872 5.58 -12.18 -39.40
C ASP A 872 6.96 -12.33 -40.11
N GLY A 873 7.06 -11.91 -41.38
CA GLY A 873 8.31 -11.97 -42.14
C GLY A 873 8.77 -13.41 -42.39
N ASP A 874 10.05 -13.69 -42.12
CA ASP A 874 10.68 -15.01 -42.25
C ASP A 874 10.72 -15.77 -40.89
N GLU A 875 9.92 -15.36 -39.90
CA GLU A 875 9.90 -15.98 -38.56
C GLU A 875 8.83 -17.08 -38.45
N ALA A 876 9.16 -18.20 -37.82
CA ALA A 876 8.20 -19.26 -37.51
C ALA A 876 7.38 -18.80 -36.30
N THR A 877 6.11 -18.43 -36.52
CA THR A 877 5.22 -17.94 -35.47
C THR A 877 4.20 -18.98 -34.99
N GLY A 878 4.14 -20.13 -35.66
CA GLY A 878 3.51 -21.36 -35.18
C GLY A 878 4.09 -22.60 -35.84
N TRP A 879 3.89 -23.75 -35.22
CA TRP A 879 4.43 -25.03 -35.66
C TRP A 879 3.30 -26.04 -35.88
N VAL A 880 3.20 -26.57 -37.09
CA VAL A 880 2.22 -27.59 -37.45
C VAL A 880 2.91 -28.88 -37.87
N PRO A 881 2.29 -30.06 -37.72
CA PRO A 881 2.85 -31.29 -38.27
C PRO A 881 3.12 -31.14 -39.76
N LEU A 882 4.32 -31.45 -40.24
CA LEU A 882 4.69 -31.32 -41.66
C LEU A 882 3.73 -32.13 -42.56
N SER A 883 3.23 -33.26 -42.06
CA SER A 883 2.24 -34.11 -42.73
C SER A 883 0.88 -33.45 -42.94
N SER A 884 0.56 -32.35 -42.25
CA SER A 884 -0.69 -31.62 -42.42
C SER A 884 -0.64 -30.62 -43.60
N LEU A 885 0.54 -30.39 -44.18
CA LEU A 885 0.76 -29.43 -45.24
C LEU A 885 0.98 -30.10 -46.59
N THR A 886 0.38 -29.53 -47.63
CA THR A 886 0.68 -29.87 -49.03
C THR A 886 1.38 -28.69 -49.70
N ARG A 887 2.56 -28.92 -50.30
CA ARG A 887 3.33 -27.87 -50.98
C ARG A 887 2.56 -27.31 -52.19
N ARG A 888 2.59 -25.99 -52.33
CA ARG A 888 1.97 -25.22 -53.41
C ARG A 888 2.97 -24.25 -54.03
N GLU A 889 2.90 -24.11 -55.35
CA GLU A 889 3.75 -23.23 -56.15
C GLU A 889 2.88 -22.25 -56.94
N GLY A 890 3.37 -21.02 -57.15
CA GLY A 890 2.66 -20.01 -57.95
C GLY A 890 1.38 -19.45 -57.31
N VAL A 891 1.15 -19.69 -56.02
CA VAL A 891 -0.02 -19.19 -55.26
C VAL A 891 0.44 -18.14 -54.25
N ALA A 892 -0.46 -17.25 -53.83
CA ALA A 892 -0.20 -16.31 -52.74
C ALA A 892 -0.54 -16.94 -51.38
N ALA A 893 0.10 -16.45 -50.31
CA ALA A 893 -0.28 -16.79 -48.94
C ALA A 893 -1.74 -16.38 -48.67
N ARG A 894 -2.48 -17.25 -47.97
CA ARG A 894 -3.88 -17.08 -47.60
C ARG A 894 -4.03 -17.43 -46.12
N TYR A 895 -4.16 -16.42 -45.28
CA TYR A 895 -4.31 -16.56 -43.82
C TYR A 895 -5.77 -16.75 -43.38
N ALA A 896 -6.72 -16.74 -44.32
CA ALA A 896 -8.13 -16.99 -44.02
C ALA A 896 -8.28 -18.40 -43.40
N GLY A 897 -8.84 -18.46 -42.19
CA GLY A 897 -8.97 -19.71 -41.42
C GLY A 897 -7.88 -19.93 -40.37
N VAL A 898 -6.91 -19.02 -40.22
CA VAL A 898 -6.03 -18.95 -39.05
C VAL A 898 -6.75 -18.19 -37.94
N GLN A 899 -6.97 -18.84 -36.80
CA GLN A 899 -7.55 -18.25 -35.60
C GLN A 899 -6.51 -18.31 -34.47
N VAL A 900 -5.95 -17.16 -34.09
CA VAL A 900 -5.01 -17.07 -32.96
C VAL A 900 -5.73 -17.47 -31.67
N VAL A 901 -5.07 -18.31 -30.87
CA VAL A 901 -5.54 -18.72 -29.55
C VAL A 901 -4.70 -17.94 -28.54
N PRO A 902 -5.29 -16.97 -27.81
CA PRO A 902 -4.56 -16.27 -26.77
C PRO A 902 -4.18 -17.27 -25.67
N ARG A 903 -3.00 -17.07 -25.07
CA ARG A 903 -2.57 -17.87 -23.92
C ARG A 903 -3.37 -17.50 -22.69
N HIS A 904 -3.61 -16.20 -22.53
CA HIS A 904 -4.35 -15.63 -21.42
C HIS A 904 -5.32 -14.59 -21.95
N GLU A 905 -6.59 -14.72 -21.57
CA GLU A 905 -7.62 -13.73 -21.82
C GLU A 905 -8.53 -13.64 -20.59
N PRO A 906 -8.50 -12.50 -19.87
CA PRO A 906 -9.25 -12.37 -18.64
C PRO A 906 -10.76 -12.37 -18.92
N PRO A 907 -11.61 -12.81 -17.96
CA PRO A 907 -13.04 -12.91 -18.21
C PRO A 907 -13.64 -11.55 -18.56
N ALA A 908 -14.52 -11.48 -19.56
CA ALA A 908 -15.25 -10.25 -19.85
C ALA A 908 -16.46 -10.14 -18.90
N LEU A 909 -16.57 -9.03 -18.17
CA LEU A 909 -17.66 -8.82 -17.22
C LEU A 909 -18.58 -7.68 -17.70
N GLY A 910 -19.79 -8.03 -18.12
CA GLY A 910 -20.80 -7.07 -18.57
C GLY A 910 -21.87 -6.84 -17.50
N ILE A 911 -21.96 -5.62 -16.97
CA ILE A 911 -22.91 -5.26 -15.90
C ILE A 911 -23.72 -4.01 -16.31
N PRO A 912 -24.73 -4.16 -17.18
CA PRO A 912 -25.40 -3.03 -17.83
C PRO A 912 -26.14 -2.08 -16.86
N ASN A 913 -26.38 -2.52 -15.62
CA ASN A 913 -27.07 -1.72 -14.60
C ASN A 913 -26.14 -1.14 -13.52
N ALA A 914 -24.83 -1.47 -13.51
CA ALA A 914 -23.89 -1.09 -12.44
C ALA A 914 -23.80 0.43 -12.21
N HIS A 915 -24.00 1.23 -13.25
CA HIS A 915 -23.87 2.69 -13.19
C HIS A 915 -25.19 3.44 -13.24
N ARG A 916 -26.35 2.76 -13.32
CA ARG A 916 -27.63 3.45 -13.47
C ARG A 916 -27.98 4.27 -12.23
N THR A 917 -27.71 3.71 -11.05
CA THR A 917 -28.09 4.30 -9.77
C THR A 917 -26.87 4.33 -8.86
N LEU A 918 -26.27 5.51 -8.74
CA LEU A 918 -25.12 5.73 -7.86
C LEU A 918 -25.53 6.46 -6.56
N VAL A 919 -26.66 7.16 -6.58
CA VAL A 919 -27.35 7.67 -5.38
C VAL A 919 -28.76 7.09 -5.31
N THR A 920 -29.17 6.56 -4.15
CA THR A 920 -30.51 5.97 -3.96
C THR A 920 -31.05 6.20 -2.54
N SER A 921 -32.37 6.06 -2.36
CA SER A 921 -33.02 5.93 -1.04
C SER A 921 -33.37 4.48 -0.69
N ASP A 922 -33.25 3.57 -1.65
CA ASP A 922 -33.66 2.18 -1.50
C ASP A 922 -32.74 1.43 -0.53
N ALA A 923 -33.30 0.41 0.13
CA ALA A 923 -32.56 -0.41 1.10
C ALA A 923 -31.71 -1.51 0.43
N SER A 924 -31.86 -1.70 -0.88
CA SER A 924 -31.12 -2.68 -1.65
C SER A 924 -30.89 -2.18 -3.08
N LEU A 925 -29.89 -2.76 -3.74
CA LEU A 925 -29.58 -2.54 -5.15
C LEU A 925 -29.70 -3.86 -5.90
N ASP A 926 -30.55 -3.89 -6.93
CA ASP A 926 -30.62 -5.02 -7.84
C ASP A 926 -29.49 -4.95 -8.86
N LEU A 927 -28.65 -5.98 -8.87
CA LEU A 927 -27.49 -6.10 -9.73
C LEU A 927 -27.62 -7.35 -10.59
N ALA A 928 -27.44 -7.19 -11.91
CA ALA A 928 -27.43 -8.30 -12.85
C ALA A 928 -26.40 -8.08 -13.95
N GLY A 929 -25.83 -9.18 -14.44
CA GLY A 929 -24.82 -9.14 -15.49
C GLY A 929 -24.45 -10.53 -16.00
N THR A 930 -23.48 -10.55 -16.90
CA THR A 930 -22.95 -11.77 -17.52
C THR A 930 -21.42 -11.71 -17.51
N ALA A 931 -20.78 -12.74 -16.95
CA ALA A 931 -19.37 -12.99 -17.14
C ALA A 931 -19.17 -13.91 -18.35
N ARG A 932 -18.23 -13.60 -19.25
CA ARG A 932 -17.84 -14.45 -20.39
C ARG A 932 -16.40 -14.87 -20.26
N PHE A 933 -16.10 -16.09 -20.67
CA PHE A 933 -14.82 -16.76 -20.50
C PHE A 933 -14.31 -17.22 -21.86
N ALA A 934 -13.02 -16.99 -22.15
CA ALA A 934 -12.46 -17.20 -23.48
C ALA A 934 -12.18 -18.68 -23.82
N GLY A 935 -12.12 -19.57 -22.81
CA GLY A 935 -11.73 -20.98 -22.99
C GLY A 935 -12.86 -22.01 -22.91
N GLU A 936 -12.64 -23.19 -23.51
CA GLU A 936 -13.36 -24.44 -23.18
C GLU A 936 -12.61 -25.28 -22.10
N GLY A 937 -11.56 -24.71 -21.51
CA GLY A 937 -10.68 -25.37 -20.56
C GLY A 937 -11.37 -25.80 -19.25
N PRO A 938 -10.79 -26.76 -18.50
CA PRO A 938 -11.35 -27.30 -17.27
C PRO A 938 -11.23 -26.35 -16.06
N GLY A 939 -10.98 -25.06 -16.28
CA GLY A 939 -10.81 -24.05 -15.23
C GLY A 939 -12.08 -23.88 -14.41
N ARG A 940 -11.93 -23.80 -13.08
CA ARG A 940 -13.06 -23.46 -12.21
C ARG A 940 -13.41 -21.99 -12.41
N ARG A 941 -14.70 -21.70 -12.55
CA ARG A 941 -15.19 -20.34 -12.84
C ARG A 941 -16.04 -19.83 -11.71
N TYR A 942 -15.87 -18.56 -11.38
CA TYR A 942 -16.58 -17.94 -10.27
C TYR A 942 -17.07 -16.55 -10.66
N VAL A 943 -18.25 -16.21 -10.17
CA VAL A 943 -18.72 -14.83 -10.10
C VAL A 943 -19.12 -14.54 -8.66
N TYR A 944 -18.59 -13.48 -8.08
CA TYR A 944 -18.94 -13.05 -6.72
C TYR A 944 -19.00 -11.54 -6.59
N VAL A 945 -19.76 -11.08 -5.59
CA VAL A 945 -19.92 -9.65 -5.29
C VAL A 945 -19.58 -9.43 -3.83
N TYR A 946 -18.74 -8.43 -3.59
CA TYR A 946 -18.46 -7.88 -2.28
C TYR A 946 -19.22 -6.59 -2.04
N ARG A 947 -19.63 -6.38 -0.79
CA ARG A 947 -20.01 -5.09 -0.22
C ARG A 947 -19.09 -4.81 0.96
N GLY A 948 -18.14 -3.89 0.81
CA GLY A 948 -16.98 -3.83 1.71
C GLY A 948 -16.29 -5.19 1.78
N ASN A 949 -16.15 -5.76 2.99
CA ASN A 949 -15.52 -7.07 3.19
C ASN A 949 -16.49 -8.27 3.14
N ASP A 950 -17.79 -8.03 2.94
CA ASP A 950 -18.81 -9.09 2.94
C ASP A 950 -19.05 -9.64 1.53
N LYS A 951 -18.83 -10.96 1.32
CA LYS A 951 -19.18 -11.65 0.07
C LYS A 951 -20.69 -11.91 0.00
N VAL A 952 -21.44 -10.89 -0.41
CA VAL A 952 -22.91 -10.90 -0.46
C VAL A 952 -23.46 -11.84 -1.53
N PHE A 953 -22.70 -12.11 -2.60
CA PHE A 953 -23.07 -13.03 -3.67
C PHE A 953 -21.89 -13.90 -4.08
N PHE A 954 -22.16 -15.17 -4.42
CA PHE A 954 -21.19 -16.10 -4.99
C PHE A 954 -21.92 -17.11 -5.88
N LYS A 955 -21.36 -17.39 -7.04
CA LYS A 955 -21.81 -18.41 -7.99
C LYS A 955 -20.59 -19.09 -8.60
N ALA A 956 -20.52 -20.42 -8.46
CA ALA A 956 -19.54 -21.23 -9.18
C ALA A 956 -20.14 -21.73 -10.51
N GLY A 957 -19.30 -21.86 -11.53
CA GLY A 957 -19.61 -22.46 -12.83
C GLY A 957 -18.83 -23.76 -13.02
N GLY A 958 -19.42 -24.74 -13.73
CA GLY A 958 -18.79 -26.04 -13.98
C GLY A 958 -19.69 -27.27 -13.82
N GLY A 959 -20.97 -27.11 -13.45
CA GLY A 959 -21.97 -28.19 -13.46
C GLY A 959 -22.44 -28.56 -14.88
N ALA A 960 -22.85 -29.82 -15.08
CA ALA A 960 -23.02 -30.49 -16.38
C ALA A 960 -24.02 -29.90 -17.40
N GLU A 961 -24.69 -28.76 -17.15
CA GLU A 961 -25.86 -28.31 -17.94
C GLU A 961 -25.88 -26.82 -18.37
N GLY A 962 -24.75 -26.09 -18.39
CA GLY A 962 -24.70 -24.70 -18.87
C GLY A 962 -23.82 -24.47 -20.12
N PRO A 963 -24.08 -23.41 -20.93
CA PRO A 963 -23.08 -22.91 -21.89
C PRO A 963 -21.78 -22.66 -21.13
N ARG A 964 -20.68 -23.29 -21.54
CA ARG A 964 -19.42 -23.22 -20.79
C ARG A 964 -18.87 -21.79 -20.81
N ASP A 965 -19.03 -21.09 -21.91
CA ASP A 965 -18.44 -19.78 -22.22
C ASP A 965 -19.05 -18.57 -21.48
N ALA A 966 -20.19 -18.71 -20.80
CA ALA A 966 -20.83 -17.58 -20.11
C ALA A 966 -21.54 -17.95 -18.78
N MET A 967 -21.50 -17.04 -17.82
CA MET A 967 -22.18 -17.14 -16.52
C MET A 967 -23.01 -15.89 -16.25
N ASP A 968 -24.33 -16.05 -16.34
CA ASP A 968 -25.27 -15.02 -15.91
C ASP A 968 -25.37 -14.98 -14.38
N PHE A 969 -25.54 -13.79 -13.81
CA PHE A 969 -25.81 -13.61 -12.40
C PHE A 969 -26.82 -12.48 -12.18
N ALA A 970 -27.62 -12.65 -11.14
CA ALA A 970 -28.55 -11.64 -10.65
C ALA A 970 -28.64 -11.76 -9.12
N THR A 971 -28.58 -10.63 -8.43
CA THR A 971 -28.63 -10.57 -6.96
C THR A 971 -29.18 -9.23 -6.49
N SER A 972 -29.80 -9.21 -5.31
CA SER A 972 -30.22 -7.98 -4.65
C SER A 972 -29.31 -7.73 -3.46
N ILE A 973 -28.54 -6.65 -3.53
CA ILE A 973 -27.48 -6.33 -2.56
C ILE A 973 -28.07 -5.42 -1.48
N PRO A 974 -28.07 -5.80 -0.20
CA PRO A 974 -28.53 -4.91 0.87
C PRO A 974 -27.57 -3.74 1.06
N LEU A 975 -28.11 -2.52 1.09
CA LEU A 975 -27.36 -1.28 1.26
C LEU A 975 -27.50 -0.72 2.68
N GLU A 976 -26.39 -0.29 3.27
CA GLU A 976 -26.34 0.45 4.53
C GLU A 976 -26.50 1.96 4.27
N PRO A 977 -27.06 2.75 5.21
CA PRO A 977 -27.10 4.20 5.06
C PRO A 977 -25.70 4.79 4.86
N GLY A 978 -25.56 5.72 3.91
CA GLY A 978 -24.26 6.29 3.53
C GLY A 978 -23.61 5.55 2.35
N ARG A 979 -22.28 5.60 2.28
CA ARG A 979 -21.50 5.03 1.18
C ARG A 979 -21.44 3.50 1.29
N ASN A 980 -21.69 2.80 0.19
CA ASN A 980 -21.54 1.34 0.06
C ASN A 980 -20.57 1.06 -1.08
N GLU A 981 -19.45 0.41 -0.78
CA GLU A 981 -18.46 0.02 -1.79
C GLU A 981 -18.77 -1.38 -2.30
N LEU A 982 -18.88 -1.52 -3.63
CA LEU A 982 -19.28 -2.74 -4.30
C LEU A 982 -18.18 -3.18 -5.27
N VAL A 983 -17.82 -4.45 -5.21
CA VAL A 983 -16.83 -5.05 -6.11
C VAL A 983 -17.42 -6.32 -6.70
N VAL A 984 -17.59 -6.34 -8.02
CA VAL A 984 -18.04 -7.52 -8.76
C VAL A 984 -16.83 -8.18 -9.39
N VAL A 985 -16.70 -9.48 -9.20
CA VAL A 985 -15.52 -10.23 -9.65
C VAL A 985 -15.96 -11.41 -10.49
N ALA A 986 -15.35 -11.55 -11.67
CA ALA A 986 -15.37 -12.76 -12.47
C ALA A 986 -13.97 -13.38 -12.47
N ARG A 987 -13.88 -14.68 -12.21
CA ARG A 987 -12.61 -15.41 -12.10
C ARG A 987 -12.67 -16.73 -12.86
N GLU A 988 -11.58 -17.08 -13.52
CA GLU A 988 -11.31 -18.40 -14.11
C GLU A 988 -9.94 -18.90 -13.60
N GLY A 989 -9.90 -20.07 -12.98
CA GLY A 989 -8.67 -20.58 -12.36
C GLY A 989 -8.13 -19.64 -11.28
N ASP A 990 -6.80 -19.56 -11.15
CA ASP A 990 -6.14 -18.74 -10.14
C ASP A 990 -5.66 -17.37 -10.62
N GLU A 991 -5.43 -17.23 -11.93
CA GLU A 991 -4.73 -16.08 -12.52
C GLU A 991 -5.69 -15.16 -13.30
N ASP A 992 -6.73 -15.71 -13.93
CA ASP A 992 -7.66 -14.93 -14.76
C ASP A 992 -8.77 -14.30 -13.92
N VAL A 993 -8.62 -13.01 -13.60
CA VAL A 993 -9.59 -12.25 -12.79
C VAL A 993 -9.95 -10.91 -13.44
N THR A 994 -11.24 -10.62 -13.51
CA THR A 994 -11.77 -9.29 -13.84
C THR A 994 -12.58 -8.77 -12.66
N ARG A 995 -12.27 -7.55 -12.23
CA ARG A 995 -12.98 -6.84 -11.16
C ARG A 995 -13.67 -5.62 -11.73
N HIS A 996 -14.83 -5.28 -11.19
CA HIS A 996 -15.55 -4.06 -11.51
C HIS A 996 -16.02 -3.42 -10.20
N SER A 997 -15.39 -2.30 -9.85
CA SER A 997 -15.61 -1.60 -8.57
C SER A 997 -16.40 -0.32 -8.78
N PHE A 998 -17.36 -0.07 -7.90
CA PHE A 998 -18.16 1.16 -7.88
C PHE A 998 -18.73 1.40 -6.47
N ALA A 999 -19.15 2.62 -6.17
CA ALA A 999 -19.76 2.94 -4.89
C ALA A 999 -21.16 3.55 -5.04
N VAL A 1000 -22.06 3.16 -4.15
CA VAL A 1000 -23.44 3.65 -4.12
C VAL A 1000 -23.71 4.36 -2.81
N PHE A 1001 -24.18 5.59 -2.88
CA PHE A 1001 -24.58 6.36 -1.71
C PHE A 1001 -26.08 6.18 -1.43
N ARG A 1002 -26.39 5.57 -0.29
CA ARG A 1002 -27.75 5.45 0.20
C ARG A 1002 -28.09 6.66 1.07
N THR A 1003 -28.96 7.52 0.57
CA THR A 1003 -29.57 8.59 1.36
C THR A 1003 -30.33 7.98 2.55
N GLY A 1004 -30.08 8.49 3.76
CA GLY A 1004 -30.85 8.09 4.94
C GLY A 1004 -32.34 8.38 4.73
N LYS A 1005 -33.23 7.68 5.45
CA LYS A 1005 -34.67 7.99 5.40
C LYS A 1005 -34.86 9.49 5.63
N ALA A 1006 -35.46 10.19 4.67
CA ALA A 1006 -35.95 11.55 4.87
C ALA A 1006 -36.81 11.51 6.15
N LYS A 1007 -36.38 12.25 7.17
CA LYS A 1007 -37.18 12.46 8.38
C LYS A 1007 -38.27 13.48 8.10
#